data_AF-A0A8B6H2M3-F1
#
_entry.id   AF-A0A8B6H2M3-F1
#
_cell.length_a   1.000
_cell.length_b   1.000
_cell.length_c   1.000
_cell.angle_alpha   90.00
_cell.angle_beta   90.00
_cell.angle_gamma   90.00
#
_symmetry.space_group_name_H-M   'P 1'
#
loop_
_entity.id
_entity.type
_entity.pdbx_description
1 polymer ?
#
loop_
_entity_poly.entity_id
_entity_poly.type
_entity_poly.pdbx_seq_one_letter_code
_entity_poly.pdbx_strand_id
1 'polypeptide(L)'
;MAIRMQTNSFAAIAIQLMMNVWLISSVLSNCQFPDFINHQDVWTRKNGEGATLTAYIKPHMITAKYCPYVGSACQHYVQHCVEKRDDNQYIVKHEIRSTGFSPPRYLCIQFIFRSPTVLQMKESEKFDKPSAELCNNIVLNNWPLFSTSIGTAQAIACPFSGGYNMRISSNGHELCSNKMLSPRIESECEAGDGISVDFKHKECIHENLKSMRMSLRQHIDCMATWTDRNYQFVILRPDSDHALCLRIKKPLDNIRHAYLFMDLVCDPGNSVGQPEDSQNFLSIEFERKYIHSVCENEFEGCSDERFCDTDMRAHCKLTCGPCRSDDICAFPEYLRRVWSIYDRKYAQTNKMRYVNITNYEIDFPDVGKFQCLFNNVTAKHRSILLHTFDNGCYPKFTCMETYYSSDTVRQFRLGRRINWPVYDLSRVKSQACKSIMFKKDYQIGDSSEKFKIPKITVIDASYTKSQNCKLDYEFRNHLNGLYFREGDKCDGCLYYDSIINPDYFEVRTINCPSSLNYLEYICMASFKFDNETTAVVTGTRIRRQNTYRQFLCWVFTGTGEKRKVVVFDAADCNEVQLQLSLAGDVVPKSMFEVMEKPPKLCPRPIDDEPQPDIPIIPLDTSSVTATPVKKKPLNGYKLTTDVRKGPLAPNKPVKTDRQNADSSASLSLPQSLLHTIFCLCVLLRTLCTT
;
A
#
# COMPACT_ATOMS: atom_id res chain seq x y z
N MET A 1 31.03 -79.42 1.78
CA MET A 1 31.17 -78.93 3.17
C MET A 1 32.10 -77.71 3.26
N ALA A 2 32.01 -76.76 2.32
CA ALA A 2 32.97 -75.63 2.22
C ALA A 2 32.34 -74.30 1.75
N ILE A 3 31.03 -74.09 1.95
CA ILE A 3 30.34 -72.84 1.53
C ILE A 3 29.68 -72.11 2.71
N ARG A 4 29.72 -72.65 3.94
CA ARG A 4 28.97 -72.09 5.08
C ARG A 4 29.76 -71.18 6.03
N MET A 5 31.01 -70.86 5.70
CA MET A 5 31.89 -70.08 6.60
C MET A 5 32.26 -68.67 6.11
N GLN A 6 31.81 -68.23 4.93
CA GLN A 6 32.12 -66.88 4.42
C GLN A 6 30.99 -65.86 4.61
N THR A 7 29.76 -66.26 4.94
CA THR A 7 28.63 -65.31 5.07
C THR A 7 28.61 -64.54 6.41
N ASN A 8 29.23 -65.07 7.47
CA ASN A 8 29.21 -64.41 8.79
C ASN A 8 30.24 -63.27 8.92
N SER A 9 31.29 -63.25 8.10
CA SER A 9 32.32 -62.20 8.18
C SER A 9 31.92 -60.91 7.45
N PHE A 10 31.15 -61.02 6.36
CA PHE A 10 30.64 -59.84 5.65
C PHE A 10 29.52 -59.12 6.42
N ALA A 11 28.66 -59.87 7.13
CA ALA A 11 27.64 -59.28 7.98
C ALA A 11 28.24 -58.49 9.16
N ALA A 12 29.29 -59.02 9.81
CA ALA A 12 29.97 -58.33 10.91
C ALA A 12 30.67 -57.04 10.44
N ILE A 13 31.35 -57.07 9.29
CA ILE A 13 32.02 -55.88 8.72
C ILE A 13 30.99 -54.84 8.26
N ALA A 14 29.85 -55.26 7.68
CA ALA A 14 28.77 -54.35 7.30
C ALA A 14 28.09 -53.72 8.53
N ILE A 15 27.88 -54.47 9.61
CA ILE A 15 27.34 -53.94 10.88
C ILE A 15 28.33 -52.98 11.53
N GLN A 16 29.63 -53.27 11.49
CA GLN A 16 30.66 -52.40 12.05
C GLN A 16 30.82 -51.10 11.23
N LEU A 17 30.73 -51.18 9.90
CA LEU A 17 30.71 -50.00 9.03
C LEU A 17 29.41 -49.21 9.21
N MET A 18 28.25 -49.86 9.34
CA MET A 18 26.99 -49.18 9.63
C MET A 18 26.99 -48.53 11.02
N MET A 19 27.51 -49.18 12.05
CA MET A 19 27.65 -48.57 13.38
C MET A 19 28.64 -47.41 13.39
N ASN A 20 29.76 -47.50 12.67
CA ASN A 20 30.70 -46.38 12.56
C ASN A 20 30.12 -45.23 11.74
N VAL A 21 29.36 -45.49 10.67
CA VAL A 21 28.64 -44.44 9.92
C VAL A 21 27.53 -43.83 10.79
N TRP A 22 26.83 -44.62 11.61
CA TRP A 22 25.81 -44.12 12.53
C TRP A 22 26.41 -43.25 13.64
N LEU A 23 27.53 -43.71 14.25
CA LEU A 23 28.25 -42.98 15.31
C LEU A 23 28.93 -41.70 14.79
N ILE A 24 29.38 -41.69 13.53
CA ILE A 24 29.90 -40.47 12.87
C ILE A 24 28.75 -39.54 12.44
N SER A 25 27.57 -40.08 12.09
CA SER A 25 26.40 -39.25 11.73
C SER A 25 25.69 -38.61 12.93
N SER A 26 25.82 -39.19 14.14
CA SER A 26 25.14 -38.70 15.35
C SER A 26 25.87 -37.57 16.09
N VAL A 27 26.98 -37.04 15.55
CA VAL A 27 27.68 -35.85 16.10
C VAL A 27 27.71 -34.71 15.08
N LEU A 28 26.75 -34.67 14.15
CA LEU A 28 26.29 -33.38 13.64
C LEU A 28 25.51 -32.74 14.78
N SER A 29 26.11 -31.76 15.44
CA SER A 29 25.46 -31.00 16.50
C SER A 29 24.06 -30.59 16.03
N ASN A 30 23.03 -30.87 16.84
CA ASN A 30 21.64 -30.40 16.64
C ASN A 30 21.51 -28.85 16.67
N CYS A 31 22.62 -28.13 16.53
CA CYS A 31 22.72 -26.69 16.50
C CYS A 31 22.33 -26.19 15.10
N GLN A 32 21.08 -25.78 14.94
CA GLN A 32 20.58 -25.11 13.75
C GLN A 32 20.24 -23.65 14.07
N PHE A 33 20.70 -22.74 13.22
CA PHE A 33 20.26 -21.35 13.22
C PHE A 33 18.76 -21.26 12.91
N PRO A 34 18.10 -20.15 13.29
CA PRO A 34 16.65 -20.07 13.25
C PRO A 34 16.07 -20.16 11.84
N ASP A 35 14.93 -20.85 11.71
CA ASP A 35 14.24 -21.06 10.43
C ASP A 35 13.64 -19.78 9.82
N PHE A 36 13.51 -18.70 10.60
CA PHE A 36 13.07 -17.40 10.06
C PHE A 36 14.11 -16.76 9.15
N ILE A 37 15.37 -17.23 9.17
CA ILE A 37 16.41 -16.74 8.28
C ILE A 37 16.23 -17.44 6.94
N ASN A 38 16.04 -16.67 5.87
CA ASN A 38 16.08 -17.23 4.53
C ASN A 38 17.51 -17.75 4.22
N HIS A 39 17.68 -19.06 4.28
CA HIS A 39 18.96 -19.73 4.06
C HIS A 39 19.44 -19.72 2.60
N GLN A 40 18.58 -19.29 1.67
CA GLN A 40 18.92 -19.16 0.25
C GLN A 40 19.42 -17.75 -0.10
N ASP A 41 19.15 -16.77 0.76
CA ASP A 41 19.52 -15.38 0.52
C ASP A 41 20.98 -15.08 0.87
N VAL A 42 21.48 -14.02 0.22
CA VAL A 42 22.75 -13.39 0.58
C VAL A 42 22.45 -12.21 1.50
N TRP A 43 23.10 -12.20 2.66
CA TRP A 43 22.94 -11.16 3.67
C TRP A 43 24.11 -10.19 3.58
N THR A 44 23.84 -8.90 3.48
CA THR A 44 24.87 -7.89 3.29
C THR A 44 24.74 -6.74 4.27
N ARG A 45 25.85 -6.08 4.55
CA ARG A 45 25.86 -4.72 5.13
C ARG A 45 26.99 -3.91 4.51
N LYS A 46 26.78 -2.61 4.38
CA LYS A 46 27.77 -1.66 3.87
C LYS A 46 27.76 -0.41 4.73
N ASN A 47 28.93 0.06 5.16
CA ASN A 47 29.08 1.32 5.88
C ASN A 47 29.51 2.47 4.94
N GLY A 48 29.54 3.69 5.46
CA GLY A 48 29.86 4.91 4.70
C GLY A 48 31.33 4.98 4.26
N GLU A 49 32.22 4.32 4.98
CA GLU A 49 33.66 4.20 4.66
C GLU A 49 33.94 3.13 3.59
N GLY A 50 32.88 2.46 3.11
CA GLY A 50 32.94 1.43 2.09
C GLY A 50 33.34 0.06 2.60
N ALA A 51 33.34 -0.14 3.93
CA ALA A 51 33.39 -1.46 4.52
C ALA A 51 32.17 -2.26 4.07
N THR A 52 32.38 -3.51 3.67
CA THR A 52 31.31 -4.42 3.25
C THR A 52 31.43 -5.74 3.98
N LEU A 53 30.30 -6.30 4.40
CA LEU A 53 30.18 -7.68 4.83
C LEU A 53 29.14 -8.35 3.94
N THR A 54 29.50 -9.52 3.40
CA THR A 54 28.60 -10.41 2.68
C THR A 54 28.61 -11.74 3.39
N ALA A 55 27.44 -12.24 3.78
CA ALA A 55 27.27 -13.44 4.57
C ALA A 55 26.23 -14.38 3.93
N TYR A 56 26.53 -15.67 3.92
CA TYR A 56 25.65 -16.76 3.54
C TYR A 56 25.33 -17.55 4.80
N ILE A 57 24.09 -17.48 5.27
CA ILE A 57 23.66 -18.10 6.54
C ILE A 57 22.91 -19.39 6.22
N LYS A 58 23.60 -20.52 6.32
CA LYS A 58 23.02 -21.87 6.18
C LYS A 58 22.60 -22.41 7.55
N PRO A 59 21.76 -23.45 7.65
CA PRO A 59 21.25 -23.96 8.94
C PRO A 59 22.34 -24.20 9.99
N HIS A 60 23.53 -24.68 9.63
CA HIS A 60 24.59 -25.01 10.58
C HIS A 60 25.86 -24.15 10.46
N MET A 61 25.90 -23.19 9.54
CA MET A 61 27.11 -22.41 9.27
C MET A 61 26.86 -21.05 8.64
N ILE A 62 27.69 -20.07 8.98
CA ILE A 62 27.76 -18.76 8.31
C ILE A 62 29.07 -18.71 7.53
N THR A 63 29.01 -18.45 6.23
CA THR A 63 30.21 -18.13 5.44
C THR A 63 30.18 -16.65 5.13
N ALA A 64 31.25 -15.93 5.48
CA ALA A 64 31.28 -14.49 5.35
C ALA A 64 32.57 -13.96 4.72
N LYS A 65 32.42 -12.87 3.98
CA LYS A 65 33.49 -12.05 3.41
C LYS A 65 33.36 -10.64 3.95
N TYR A 66 34.37 -10.18 4.66
CA TYR A 66 34.43 -8.83 5.21
C TYR A 66 35.58 -8.04 4.55
N CYS A 67 35.26 -6.90 3.96
CA CYS A 67 36.23 -5.98 3.39
C CYS A 67 36.18 -4.68 4.23
N PRO A 68 37.21 -4.32 4.99
CA PRO A 68 37.20 -3.16 5.89
C PRO A 68 36.98 -1.81 5.21
N TYR A 69 37.46 -1.64 3.98
CA TYR A 69 37.25 -0.43 3.16
C TYR A 69 37.40 -0.77 1.67
N VAL A 70 37.04 0.16 0.78
CA VAL A 70 37.14 -0.04 -0.67
C VAL A 70 38.59 -0.28 -1.08
N GLY A 71 38.86 -1.39 -1.76
CA GLY A 71 40.21 -1.77 -2.22
C GLY A 71 41.09 -2.48 -1.17
N SER A 72 40.62 -2.64 0.07
CA SER A 72 41.32 -3.44 1.08
C SER A 72 41.29 -4.94 0.78
N ALA A 73 42.27 -5.68 1.32
CA ALA A 73 42.22 -7.13 1.31
C ALA A 73 41.04 -7.62 2.16
N CYS A 74 40.14 -8.38 1.55
CA CYS A 74 38.97 -8.91 2.24
C CYS A 74 39.33 -10.16 3.05
N GLN A 75 38.83 -10.22 4.28
CA GLN A 75 38.93 -11.39 5.13
C GLN A 75 37.77 -12.34 4.86
N HIS A 76 38.08 -13.61 4.63
CA HIS A 76 37.10 -14.67 4.50
C HIS A 76 37.08 -15.51 5.78
N TYR A 77 35.90 -15.73 6.35
CA TYR A 77 35.75 -16.56 7.53
C TYR A 77 34.50 -17.43 7.48
N VAL A 78 34.52 -18.50 8.27
CA VAL A 78 33.40 -19.42 8.46
C VAL A 78 33.10 -19.51 9.95
N GLN A 79 31.81 -19.48 10.30
CA GLN A 79 31.33 -19.72 11.66
C GLN A 79 30.45 -20.98 11.66
N HIS A 80 30.84 -22.00 12.41
CA HIS A 80 30.07 -23.24 12.56
C HIS A 80 29.26 -23.23 13.85
N CYS A 81 27.98 -23.62 13.80
CA CYS A 81 27.11 -23.74 14.96
C CYS A 81 27.59 -24.88 15.87
N VAL A 82 28.06 -24.57 17.08
CA VAL A 82 28.54 -25.57 18.05
C VAL A 82 27.40 -25.98 18.97
N GLU A 83 26.72 -24.99 19.56
CA GLU A 83 25.70 -25.21 20.58
C GLU A 83 24.62 -24.11 20.53
N LYS A 84 23.35 -24.49 20.64
CA LYS A 84 22.23 -23.55 20.86
C LYS A 84 22.06 -23.39 22.38
N ARG A 85 22.10 -22.15 22.87
CA ARG A 85 22.01 -21.84 24.31
C ARG A 85 20.61 -21.44 24.75
N ASP A 86 20.01 -20.53 24.00
CA ASP A 86 18.69 -19.95 24.28
C ASP A 86 17.98 -19.65 22.95
N ASP A 87 16.83 -18.99 23.01
CA ASP A 87 16.09 -18.54 21.84
C ASP A 87 16.95 -17.60 20.98
N ASN A 88 17.25 -18.10 19.79
CA ASN A 88 18.07 -17.47 18.77
C ASN A 88 19.52 -17.16 19.21
N GLN A 89 20.02 -17.78 20.29
CA GLN A 89 21.37 -17.59 20.80
C GLN A 89 22.23 -18.85 20.61
N TYR A 90 23.44 -18.66 20.07
CA TYR A 90 24.30 -19.74 19.60
C TYR A 90 25.77 -19.50 19.93
N ILE A 91 26.47 -20.54 20.36
CA ILE A 91 27.93 -20.54 20.37
C ILE A 91 28.41 -21.02 18.99
N VAL A 92 29.29 -20.24 18.37
CA VAL A 92 29.85 -20.54 17.05
C VAL A 92 31.36 -20.62 17.07
N LYS A 93 31.91 -21.56 16.29
CA LYS A 93 33.34 -21.73 16.04
C LYS A 93 33.73 -20.92 14.79
N HIS A 94 34.55 -19.89 14.96
CA HIS A 94 35.03 -18.94 13.96
C HIS A 94 36.42 -19.33 13.41
N GLU A 95 36.51 -19.53 12.11
CA GLU A 95 37.71 -19.93 11.37
C GLU A 95 38.00 -18.95 10.23
N ILE A 96 39.22 -18.39 10.19
CA ILE A 96 39.65 -17.44 9.15
C ILE A 96 40.36 -18.24 8.03
N ARG A 97 39.87 -18.13 6.79
CA ARG A 97 40.42 -18.89 5.65
C ARG A 97 41.65 -18.26 5.00
N SER A 98 41.83 -16.94 5.15
CA SER A 98 42.82 -16.17 4.38
C SER A 98 44.24 -16.17 4.96
N THR A 99 44.48 -16.73 6.15
CA THR A 99 45.76 -16.57 6.88
C THR A 99 46.23 -17.88 7.49
N GLY A 100 46.79 -18.79 6.67
CA GLY A 100 47.43 -20.02 7.17
C GLY A 100 46.62 -20.81 8.22
N PHE A 101 47.31 -21.58 9.07
CA PHE A 101 46.68 -22.29 10.18
C PHE A 101 46.42 -21.31 11.35
N SER A 102 45.28 -20.61 11.32
CA SER A 102 44.82 -19.81 12.46
C SER A 102 44.04 -20.72 13.43
N PRO A 103 44.36 -20.72 14.74
CA PRO A 103 43.59 -21.50 15.71
C PRO A 103 42.13 -21.03 15.73
N PRO A 104 41.15 -21.95 15.80
CA PRO A 104 39.75 -21.58 15.82
C PRO A 104 39.43 -20.78 17.08
N ARG A 105 38.61 -19.74 16.92
CA ARG A 105 38.06 -18.97 18.05
C ARG A 105 36.57 -19.24 18.19
N TYR A 106 36.01 -18.90 19.34
CA TYR A 106 34.61 -19.10 19.67
C TYR A 106 34.00 -17.77 20.09
N LEU A 107 32.76 -17.53 19.67
CA LEU A 107 31.96 -16.40 20.13
C LEU A 107 30.51 -16.83 20.30
N CYS A 108 29.76 -16.08 21.09
CA CYS A 108 28.31 -16.18 21.14
C CYS A 108 27.68 -15.18 20.16
N ILE A 109 26.67 -15.62 19.43
CA ILE A 109 25.84 -14.78 18.56
C ILE A 109 24.37 -14.91 18.98
N GLN A 110 23.63 -13.81 18.92
CA GLN A 110 22.18 -13.82 19.03
C GLN A 110 21.55 -13.17 17.80
N PHE A 111 20.68 -13.89 17.10
CA PHE A 111 19.93 -13.35 15.97
C PHE A 111 18.68 -12.62 16.44
N ILE A 112 18.46 -11.42 15.90
CA ILE A 112 17.28 -10.60 16.16
C ILE A 112 16.58 -10.38 14.83
N PHE A 113 15.43 -11.05 14.69
CA PHE A 113 14.54 -10.86 13.55
C PHE A 113 13.91 -9.46 13.60
N ARG A 114 14.12 -8.64 12.55
CA ARG A 114 13.47 -7.33 12.40
C ARG A 114 12.40 -7.35 11.31
N SER A 115 12.68 -8.01 10.20
CA SER A 115 11.73 -8.33 9.14
C SER A 115 12.28 -9.49 8.30
N PRO A 116 11.52 -10.06 7.35
CA PRO A 116 12.00 -11.12 6.46
C PRO A 116 13.29 -10.78 5.70
N THR A 117 13.59 -9.49 5.51
CA THR A 117 14.78 -9.02 4.79
C THR A 117 15.75 -8.21 5.64
N VAL A 118 15.48 -8.03 6.94
CA VAL A 118 16.36 -7.29 7.86
C VAL A 118 16.62 -8.13 9.11
N LEU A 119 17.91 -8.38 9.35
CA LEU A 119 18.41 -9.18 10.47
C LEU A 119 19.41 -8.34 11.25
N GLN A 120 19.34 -8.36 12.57
CA GLN A 120 20.35 -7.75 13.43
C GLN A 120 20.99 -8.82 14.31
N MET A 121 22.23 -8.62 14.72
CA MET A 121 22.97 -9.58 15.53
C MET A 121 23.47 -8.92 16.81
N LYS A 122 23.50 -9.68 17.91
CA LYS A 122 24.40 -9.39 19.03
C LYS A 122 25.56 -10.37 18.98
N GLU A 123 26.75 -9.91 19.33
CA GLU A 123 27.98 -10.70 19.28
C GLU A 123 28.78 -10.51 20.56
N SER A 124 29.42 -11.57 21.05
CA SER A 124 30.43 -11.48 22.10
C SER A 124 31.81 -11.24 21.51
N GLU A 125 32.79 -10.93 22.36
CA GLU A 125 34.19 -11.06 22.01
C GLU A 125 34.56 -12.51 21.64
N LYS A 126 35.66 -12.68 20.91
CA LYS A 126 36.17 -13.98 20.46
C LYS A 126 37.15 -14.56 21.47
N PHE A 127 36.99 -15.83 21.85
CA PHE A 127 37.84 -16.54 22.81
C PHE A 127 38.41 -17.83 22.21
N ASP A 128 39.49 -18.36 22.77
CA ASP A 128 40.14 -19.57 22.23
C ASP A 128 39.43 -20.88 22.60
N LYS A 129 38.52 -20.86 23.57
CA LYS A 129 37.76 -22.04 24.03
C LYS A 129 36.27 -21.76 24.02
N PRO A 130 35.43 -22.77 23.73
CA PRO A 130 33.99 -22.65 23.91
C PRO A 130 33.69 -22.56 25.41
N SER A 131 32.92 -21.55 25.82
CA SER A 131 32.43 -21.40 27.18
C SER A 131 30.98 -20.92 27.16
N ALA A 132 30.18 -21.38 28.12
CA ALA A 132 28.81 -20.89 28.31
C ALA A 132 28.78 -19.38 28.59
N GLU A 133 29.82 -18.88 29.25
CA GLU A 133 29.92 -17.46 29.66
C GLU A 133 30.06 -16.50 28.48
N LEU A 134 30.42 -17.00 27.28
CA LEU A 134 30.46 -16.21 26.05
C LEU A 134 29.12 -15.49 25.80
N CYS A 135 28.02 -16.12 26.20
CA CYS A 135 26.68 -15.63 25.96
C CYS A 135 26.17 -14.62 27.00
N ASN A 136 26.92 -14.38 28.08
CA ASN A 136 26.53 -13.44 29.14
C ASN A 136 26.75 -11.98 28.74
N ASN A 137 27.79 -11.71 27.93
CA ASN A 137 28.22 -10.37 27.54
C ASN A 137 28.20 -10.19 26.03
N ILE A 138 27.01 -10.30 25.43
CA ILE A 138 26.81 -10.04 24.00
C ILE A 138 26.38 -8.60 23.76
N VAL A 139 27.04 -7.91 22.83
CA VAL A 139 26.79 -6.51 22.48
C VAL A 139 26.04 -6.43 21.17
N LEU A 140 25.09 -5.50 21.06
CA LEU A 140 24.34 -5.27 19.83
C LEU A 140 25.26 -4.73 18.74
N ASN A 141 25.23 -5.39 17.58
CA ASN A 141 25.85 -4.89 16.38
C ASN A 141 24.91 -3.86 15.75
N ASN A 142 25.29 -2.59 15.78
CA ASN A 142 24.47 -1.49 15.27
C ASN A 142 24.38 -1.44 13.73
N TRP A 143 25.07 -2.36 13.03
CA TRP A 143 25.01 -2.51 11.58
C TRP A 143 24.15 -3.73 11.20
N PRO A 144 22.84 -3.57 10.96
CA PRO A 144 21.97 -4.66 10.56
C PRO A 144 22.39 -5.24 9.20
N LEU A 145 22.12 -6.51 9.01
CA LEU A 145 22.22 -7.22 7.74
C LEU A 145 20.90 -7.10 6.98
N PHE A 146 20.99 -6.89 5.67
CA PHE A 146 19.85 -6.96 4.77
C PHE A 146 20.02 -8.04 3.72
N SER A 147 18.94 -8.72 3.40
CA SER A 147 18.91 -9.68 2.30
C SER A 147 19.07 -8.97 0.95
N THR A 148 19.77 -9.58 -0.01
CA THR A 148 19.79 -9.11 -1.40
C THR A 148 18.41 -9.11 -2.06
N SER A 149 17.48 -9.91 -1.52
CA SER A 149 16.07 -9.94 -1.91
C SER A 149 15.28 -8.75 -1.37
N ILE A 150 15.93 -7.80 -0.68
CA ILE A 150 15.30 -6.57 -0.20
C ILE A 150 14.65 -5.77 -1.32
N GLY A 151 15.13 -5.83 -2.56
CA GLY A 151 14.55 -5.10 -3.70
C GLY A 151 13.17 -5.61 -4.14
N THR A 152 12.86 -6.88 -3.88
CA THR A 152 11.56 -7.50 -4.19
C THR A 152 10.66 -7.66 -2.97
N ALA A 153 11.20 -7.41 -1.78
CA ALA A 153 10.46 -7.54 -0.55
C ALA A 153 9.32 -6.52 -0.44
N GLN A 154 8.22 -6.98 0.14
CA GLN A 154 7.06 -6.17 0.44
C GLN A 154 7.40 -5.13 1.51
N ALA A 155 7.09 -3.87 1.23
CA ALA A 155 7.19 -2.80 2.20
C ALA A 155 6.20 -3.01 3.36
N ILE A 156 6.59 -2.57 4.55
CA ILE A 156 5.72 -2.51 5.73
C ILE A 156 5.24 -1.07 5.94
N ALA A 157 4.18 -0.89 6.73
CA ALA A 157 3.73 0.44 7.13
C ALA A 157 4.80 1.15 7.98
N CYS A 158 5.07 2.42 7.69
CA CYS A 158 5.97 3.23 8.48
C CYS A 158 5.37 3.52 9.87
N PRO A 159 6.20 3.67 10.93
CA PRO A 159 5.70 3.75 12.30
C PRO A 159 5.19 5.13 12.71
N PHE A 160 5.27 6.12 11.82
CA PHE A 160 4.75 7.47 12.04
C PHE A 160 3.94 7.89 10.81
N SER A 161 3.03 8.83 10.99
CA SER A 161 2.25 9.39 9.90
C SER A 161 2.22 10.91 9.95
N GLY A 162 1.92 11.53 8.82
CA GLY A 162 1.75 12.97 8.67
C GLY A 162 2.77 13.64 7.77
N GLY A 163 2.54 14.93 7.55
CA GLY A 163 3.38 15.80 6.74
C GLY A 163 4.13 16.85 7.57
N TYR A 164 5.43 16.97 7.33
CA TYR A 164 6.33 17.81 8.12
C TYR A 164 7.29 18.58 7.22
N ASN A 165 7.41 19.87 7.48
CA ASN A 165 8.54 20.63 6.97
C ASN A 165 9.80 20.19 7.74
N MET A 166 10.93 20.18 7.04
CA MET A 166 12.20 19.69 7.57
C MET A 166 13.23 20.81 7.56
N ARG A 167 14.02 20.88 8.63
CA ARG A 167 15.33 21.54 8.64
C ARG A 167 16.38 20.47 8.74
N ILE A 168 17.26 20.41 7.75
CA ILE A 168 18.24 19.34 7.60
C ILE A 168 19.62 19.92 7.87
N SER A 169 20.31 19.34 8.85
CA SER A 169 21.66 19.74 9.23
C SER A 169 22.64 18.57 9.08
N SER A 170 23.81 18.87 8.53
CA SER A 170 24.96 17.96 8.42
C SER A 170 26.14 18.59 9.15
N ASN A 171 26.76 17.87 10.08
CA ASN A 171 27.89 18.38 10.88
C ASN A 171 27.63 19.74 11.54
N GLY A 172 26.39 19.96 12.01
CA GLY A 172 25.97 21.23 12.64
C GLY A 172 25.63 22.36 11.67
N HIS A 173 25.80 22.18 10.36
CA HIS A 173 25.45 23.17 9.34
C HIS A 173 24.16 22.80 8.60
N GLU A 174 23.24 23.75 8.47
CA GLU A 174 21.98 23.56 7.75
C GLU A 174 22.20 23.53 6.23
N LEU A 175 21.69 22.51 5.53
CA LEU A 175 21.89 22.31 4.09
C LEU A 175 21.03 23.24 3.21
N CYS A 176 20.08 23.98 3.78
CA CYS A 176 19.08 24.79 3.07
C CYS A 176 18.81 26.16 3.68
N SER A 177 19.71 26.70 4.52
CA SER A 177 19.43 27.88 5.36
C SER A 177 18.91 29.11 4.60
N ASN A 178 19.27 29.25 3.32
CA ASN A 178 18.94 30.42 2.49
C ASN A 178 17.74 30.19 1.55
N LYS A 179 17.06 29.04 1.65
CA LYS A 179 15.90 28.73 0.79
C LYS A 179 14.61 29.04 1.54
N MET A 180 13.69 29.72 0.86
CA MET A 180 12.38 30.09 1.44
C MET A 180 11.45 28.89 1.63
N LEU A 181 11.52 27.92 0.71
CA LEU A 181 10.74 26.70 0.78
C LEU A 181 11.55 25.63 1.49
N SER A 182 11.10 25.25 2.69
CA SER A 182 11.70 24.14 3.42
C SER A 182 11.46 22.81 2.70
N PRO A 183 12.44 21.90 2.71
CA PRO A 183 12.21 20.49 2.38
C PRO A 183 11.04 19.93 3.18
N ARG A 184 10.36 18.93 2.63
CA ARG A 184 9.18 18.34 3.27
C ARG A 184 9.20 16.82 3.19
N ILE A 185 8.75 16.18 4.26
CA ILE A 185 8.50 14.74 4.33
C ILE A 185 7.02 14.50 4.57
N GLU A 186 6.48 13.46 3.95
CA GLU A 186 5.14 12.96 4.16
C GLU A 186 5.22 11.45 4.36
N SER A 187 4.63 10.95 5.43
CA SER A 187 4.63 9.51 5.74
C SER A 187 3.22 9.02 6.00
N GLU A 188 2.87 7.87 5.41
CA GLU A 188 1.60 7.16 5.68
C GLU A 188 0.39 8.10 5.69
N CYS A 189 0.30 8.98 4.68
CA CYS A 189 -0.85 9.86 4.51
C CYS A 189 -2.10 9.02 4.22
N GLU A 190 -1.95 8.03 3.34
CA GLU A 190 -2.82 6.88 3.20
C GLU A 190 -2.00 5.63 3.59
N ALA A 191 -2.66 4.57 4.08
CA ALA A 191 -1.96 3.37 4.54
C ALA A 191 -1.21 2.69 3.37
N GLY A 192 0.08 2.44 3.57
CA GLY A 192 0.97 1.85 2.56
C GLY A 192 1.59 2.86 1.59
N ASP A 193 1.39 4.17 1.80
CA ASP A 193 2.04 5.23 1.03
C ASP A 193 3.56 5.31 1.28
N GLY A 194 4.07 4.64 2.32
CA GLY A 194 5.47 4.73 2.72
C GLY A 194 5.86 6.15 3.12
N ILE A 195 7.05 6.58 2.69
CA ILE A 195 7.58 7.93 2.88
C ILE A 195 7.78 8.61 1.53
N SER A 196 7.37 9.87 1.43
CA SER A 196 7.68 10.75 0.31
C SER A 196 8.46 11.96 0.80
N VAL A 197 9.61 12.24 0.19
CA VAL A 197 10.44 13.41 0.50
C VAL A 197 10.45 14.35 -0.70
N ASP A 198 10.10 15.61 -0.51
CA ASP A 198 10.22 16.69 -1.48
C ASP A 198 11.28 17.69 -0.99
N PHE A 199 12.49 17.60 -1.55
CA PHE A 199 13.61 18.47 -1.16
C PHE A 199 13.46 19.91 -1.64
N LYS A 200 12.52 20.19 -2.57
CA LYS A 200 12.27 21.49 -3.24
C LYS A 200 13.43 22.01 -4.10
N HIS A 201 14.67 21.89 -3.64
CA HIS A 201 15.90 22.39 -4.24
C HIS A 201 16.99 21.32 -4.28
N LYS A 202 17.86 21.33 -5.29
CA LYS A 202 18.90 20.28 -5.45
C LYS A 202 20.01 20.44 -4.42
N GLU A 203 20.23 21.66 -3.98
CA GLU A 203 21.19 22.05 -2.95
C GLU A 203 20.80 21.51 -1.58
N CYS A 204 19.51 21.23 -1.38
CA CYS A 204 18.99 20.61 -0.16
C CYS A 204 19.24 19.10 -0.06
N ILE A 205 19.75 18.48 -1.12
CA ILE A 205 20.11 17.07 -1.13
C ILE A 205 21.59 16.95 -0.76
N HIS A 206 21.88 16.26 0.35
CA HIS A 206 23.26 16.00 0.77
C HIS A 206 24.01 15.18 -0.29
N GLU A 207 25.33 15.38 -0.45
CA GLU A 207 26.14 14.70 -1.48
C GLU A 207 26.07 13.17 -1.38
N ASN A 208 26.06 12.62 -0.16
CA ASN A 208 25.92 11.18 0.05
C ASN A 208 24.53 10.65 -0.34
N LEU A 209 23.49 11.47 -0.29
CA LEU A 209 22.17 11.09 -0.80
C LEU A 209 22.11 11.21 -2.34
N LYS A 210 22.81 12.19 -2.93
CA LYS A 210 22.96 12.31 -4.39
C LYS A 210 23.70 11.11 -4.97
N SER A 211 24.74 10.62 -4.31
CA SER A 211 25.50 9.43 -4.76
C SER A 211 24.64 8.15 -4.73
N MET A 212 23.63 8.09 -3.86
CA MET A 212 22.60 7.05 -3.81
C MET A 212 21.45 7.27 -4.80
N ARG A 213 21.58 8.25 -5.69
CA ARG A 213 20.62 8.62 -6.73
C ARG A 213 19.28 9.13 -6.21
N MET A 214 19.24 9.71 -5.00
CA MET A 214 18.04 10.40 -4.55
C MET A 214 17.73 11.59 -5.46
N SER A 215 16.46 11.71 -5.85
CA SER A 215 15.99 12.82 -6.67
C SER A 215 15.36 13.94 -5.82
N LEU A 216 14.96 15.05 -6.45
CA LEU A 216 14.23 16.14 -5.77
C LEU A 216 12.96 15.65 -5.08
N ARG A 217 12.32 14.61 -5.64
CA ARG A 217 11.17 13.95 -5.04
C ARG A 217 11.44 12.46 -4.95
N GLN A 218 11.59 11.97 -3.74
CA GLN A 218 11.96 10.59 -3.50
C GLN A 218 10.83 9.87 -2.78
N HIS A 219 10.40 8.75 -3.35
CA HIS A 219 9.60 7.77 -2.61
C HIS A 219 10.55 6.79 -1.90
N ILE A 220 10.20 6.41 -0.68
CA ILE A 220 11.03 5.61 0.20
C ILE A 220 10.12 4.61 0.92
N ASP A 221 10.43 3.33 0.77
CA ASP A 221 9.72 2.26 1.45
C ASP A 221 10.28 2.00 2.85
N CYS A 222 9.39 1.67 3.78
CA CYS A 222 9.76 1.17 5.10
C CYS A 222 9.90 -0.36 5.05
N MET A 223 11.08 -0.89 5.38
CA MET A 223 11.40 -2.32 5.24
C MET A 223 11.40 -3.07 6.57
N ALA A 224 11.71 -2.37 7.66
CA ALA A 224 11.70 -2.90 9.01
C ALA A 224 11.53 -1.76 10.01
N THR A 225 10.95 -2.08 11.17
CA THR A 225 10.72 -1.09 12.22
C THR A 225 10.83 -1.73 13.60
N TRP A 226 11.50 -1.08 14.55
CA TRP A 226 11.54 -1.53 15.93
C TRP A 226 11.77 -0.36 16.90
N THR A 227 11.31 -0.54 18.13
CA THR A 227 11.64 0.36 19.23
C THR A 227 12.90 -0.13 19.93
N ASP A 228 13.80 0.80 20.24
CA ASP A 228 14.82 0.60 21.27
C ASP A 228 14.91 1.86 22.13
N ARG A 229 14.77 1.69 23.45
CA ARG A 229 14.64 2.79 24.43
C ARG A 229 13.57 3.82 24.00
N ASN A 230 13.95 5.09 23.93
CA ASN A 230 13.10 6.23 23.54
C ASN A 230 13.11 6.51 22.03
N TYR A 231 13.65 5.59 21.23
CA TYR A 231 13.79 5.75 19.79
C TYR A 231 12.99 4.70 19.03
N GLN A 232 12.53 5.11 17.86
CA GLN A 232 12.00 4.21 16.84
C GLN A 232 12.98 4.18 15.69
N PHE A 233 13.41 2.98 15.32
CA PHE A 233 14.28 2.73 14.18
C PHE A 233 13.45 2.26 12.99
N VAL A 234 13.82 2.75 11.81
CA VAL A 234 13.18 2.38 10.55
C VAL A 234 14.28 2.13 9.53
N ILE A 235 14.26 0.95 8.90
CA ILE A 235 15.07 0.72 7.70
C ILE A 235 14.29 1.23 6.50
N LEU A 236 14.94 2.13 5.77
CA LEU A 236 14.39 2.82 4.62
C LEU A 236 15.04 2.30 3.34
N ARG A 237 14.24 2.06 2.31
CA ARG A 237 14.68 1.66 0.97
C ARG A 237 14.22 2.71 -0.06
N PRO A 238 15.09 3.61 -0.54
CA PRO A 238 14.80 4.43 -1.73
C PRO A 238 14.66 3.56 -3.00
N ASP A 239 14.39 4.17 -4.16
CA ASP A 239 14.31 3.48 -5.48
C ASP A 239 15.67 2.90 -5.98
N SER A 240 16.61 2.63 -5.07
CA SER A 240 17.92 2.06 -5.33
C SER A 240 18.18 0.85 -4.42
N ASP A 241 19.23 0.07 -4.70
CA ASP A 241 19.63 -1.08 -3.88
C ASP A 241 20.28 -0.68 -2.54
N HIS A 242 20.15 0.59 -2.15
CA HIS A 242 20.68 1.13 -0.90
C HIS A 242 19.62 1.04 0.21
N ALA A 243 20.08 0.87 1.44
CA ALA A 243 19.25 0.95 2.63
C ALA A 243 19.81 2.02 3.57
N LEU A 244 18.91 2.77 4.20
CA LEU A 244 19.23 3.81 5.18
C LEU A 244 18.59 3.46 6.52
N CYS A 245 19.11 4.01 7.60
CA CYS A 245 18.47 3.89 8.91
C CYS A 245 17.95 5.26 9.38
N LEU A 246 16.66 5.34 9.67
CA LEU A 246 16.04 6.51 10.28
C LEU A 246 15.79 6.23 11.75
N ARG A 247 16.38 7.05 12.62
CA ARG A 247 16.20 7.01 14.07
C ARG A 247 15.36 8.18 14.52
N ILE A 248 14.13 7.91 14.93
CA ILE A 248 13.12 8.91 15.33
C ILE A 248 13.05 8.97 16.85
N LYS A 249 13.14 10.17 17.42
CA LYS A 249 12.89 10.36 18.86
C LYS A 249 11.38 10.37 19.11
N LYS A 250 10.91 9.55 20.05
CA LYS A 250 9.48 9.50 20.44
C LYS A 250 9.00 10.84 21.05
N PRO A 251 7.68 11.15 20.96
CA PRO A 251 6.59 10.31 20.47
C PRO A 251 6.41 10.36 18.94
N LEU A 252 5.72 9.36 18.37
CA LEU A 252 5.57 9.16 16.92
C LEU A 252 4.38 9.90 16.30
N ASP A 253 3.43 10.32 17.13
CA ASP A 253 2.24 11.08 16.75
C ASP A 253 2.55 12.55 16.45
N ASN A 254 3.72 13.05 16.83
CA ASN A 254 4.23 14.38 16.51
C ASN A 254 5.76 14.40 16.58
N ILE A 255 6.40 13.84 15.55
CA ILE A 255 7.86 13.78 15.49
C ILE A 255 8.43 15.20 15.44
N ARG A 256 9.51 15.42 16.20
CA ARG A 256 10.23 16.72 16.23
C ARG A 256 11.68 16.60 15.79
N HIS A 257 12.29 15.43 16.02
CA HIS A 257 13.70 15.21 15.75
C HIS A 257 13.95 13.78 15.27
N ALA A 258 14.73 13.63 14.21
CA ALA A 258 15.28 12.35 13.81
C ALA A 258 16.74 12.48 13.32
N TYR A 259 17.38 11.32 13.22
CA TYR A 259 18.68 11.17 12.60
C TYR A 259 18.54 10.21 11.43
N LEU A 260 18.96 10.63 10.24
CA LEU A 260 19.01 9.79 9.06
C LEU A 260 20.46 9.36 8.83
N PHE A 261 20.76 8.11 9.13
CA PHE A 261 22.06 7.50 8.87
C PHE A 261 22.15 7.08 7.41
N MET A 262 23.15 7.62 6.72
CA MET A 262 23.38 7.38 5.30
C MET A 262 24.26 6.13 5.08
N ASP A 263 24.96 5.71 6.13
CA ASP A 263 25.42 4.35 6.26
C ASP A 263 24.37 3.52 7.00
N LEU A 264 24.30 2.22 6.72
CA LEU A 264 23.31 1.35 7.35
C LEU A 264 23.71 1.05 8.81
N VAL A 265 23.60 2.07 9.65
CA VAL A 265 23.92 2.08 11.07
C VAL A 265 22.68 2.53 11.82
N CYS A 266 22.19 1.69 12.72
CA CYS A 266 21.06 1.97 13.58
C CYS A 266 21.56 2.13 15.01
N ASP A 267 22.25 3.25 15.24
CA ASP A 267 22.91 3.55 16.50
C ASP A 267 21.91 4.06 17.57
N PRO A 268 21.73 3.37 18.71
CA PRO A 268 20.91 3.85 19.84
C PRO A 268 21.45 5.12 20.51
N GLY A 269 22.72 5.44 20.27
CA GLY A 269 23.43 6.56 20.86
C GLY A 269 23.79 6.34 22.33
N ASN A 270 24.50 7.32 22.86
CA ASN A 270 24.90 7.35 24.26
C ASN A 270 23.74 7.62 25.21
N SER A 271 24.03 7.79 26.50
CA SER A 271 23.02 8.10 27.53
C SER A 271 22.25 9.41 27.24
N VAL A 272 22.85 10.33 26.47
CA VAL A 272 22.24 11.61 26.04
C VAL A 272 21.56 11.46 24.66
N GLY A 273 21.72 10.31 24.00
CA GLY A 273 21.11 9.99 22.72
C GLY A 273 21.86 10.56 21.51
N GLN A 274 23.10 11.02 21.67
CA GLN A 274 23.95 11.42 20.55
C GLN A 274 24.49 10.18 19.81
N PRO A 275 24.54 10.18 18.47
CA PRO A 275 25.23 9.13 17.72
C PRO A 275 26.72 9.04 18.11
N GLU A 276 27.23 7.83 18.29
CA GLU A 276 28.62 7.52 18.59
C GLU A 276 29.29 6.72 17.44
N ASP A 277 28.54 5.84 16.78
CA ASP A 277 29.10 4.84 15.86
C ASP A 277 29.31 5.36 14.44
N SER A 278 28.66 6.46 14.07
CA SER A 278 28.78 7.05 12.75
C SER A 278 28.68 8.57 12.80
N GLN A 279 29.53 9.21 12.01
CA GLN A 279 29.47 10.64 11.68
C GLN A 279 28.68 10.89 10.38
N ASN A 280 28.30 9.84 9.65
CA ASN A 280 27.65 9.92 8.35
C ASN A 280 26.12 9.96 8.49
N PHE A 281 25.62 10.95 9.22
CA PHE A 281 24.19 11.13 9.44
C PHE A 281 23.74 12.58 9.17
N LEU A 282 22.45 12.72 8.92
CA LEU A 282 21.76 14.01 8.91
C LEU A 282 20.91 14.16 10.17
N SER A 283 21.01 15.31 10.83
CA SER A 283 20.07 15.70 11.87
C SER A 283 18.89 16.40 11.22
N ILE A 284 17.67 15.95 11.52
CA ILE A 284 16.45 16.47 10.91
C ILE A 284 15.53 16.97 12.01
N GLU A 285 15.22 18.25 11.99
CA GLU A 285 14.17 18.86 12.80
C GLU A 285 12.87 18.91 11.99
N PHE A 286 11.77 18.53 12.61
CA PHE A 286 10.46 18.48 11.98
C PHE A 286 9.53 19.54 12.55
N GLU A 287 8.84 20.22 11.64
CA GLU A 287 7.74 21.13 11.96
C GLU A 287 6.49 20.65 11.23
N ARG A 288 5.49 20.20 12.00
CA ARG A 288 4.21 19.79 11.42
C ARG A 288 3.43 21.03 11.01
N LYS A 289 3.09 21.11 9.72
CA LYS A 289 2.25 22.16 9.16
C LYS A 289 0.97 21.55 8.58
N TYR A 290 -0.18 22.03 9.05
CA TYR A 290 -1.50 21.61 8.57
C TYR A 290 -1.94 22.48 7.40
N ILE A 291 -2.40 21.84 6.32
CA ILE A 291 -2.93 22.51 5.13
C ILE A 291 -4.33 21.98 4.89
N HIS A 292 -5.30 22.78 5.32
CA HIS A 292 -6.71 22.41 5.31
C HIS A 292 -7.40 22.68 3.97
N SER A 293 -6.73 23.38 3.06
CA SER A 293 -7.26 23.66 1.73
C SER A 293 -6.16 23.79 0.68
N VAL A 294 -6.56 23.68 -0.59
CA VAL A 294 -5.69 23.95 -1.75
C VAL A 294 -5.42 25.44 -1.96
N CYS A 295 -6.06 26.27 -1.14
CA CYS A 295 -6.00 27.73 -1.14
C CYS A 295 -5.13 28.30 -0.02
N GLU A 296 -4.24 27.49 0.55
CA GLU A 296 -3.32 27.93 1.60
C GLU A 296 -1.98 28.41 1.03
N ASN A 297 -1.28 29.22 1.81
CA ASN A 297 0.12 29.56 1.56
C ASN A 297 1.05 28.43 2.03
N GLU A 298 1.97 28.00 1.19
CA GLU A 298 2.93 26.93 1.51
C GLU A 298 3.96 27.32 2.57
N PHE A 299 4.28 28.60 2.70
CA PHE A 299 5.26 29.13 3.66
C PHE A 299 4.82 30.49 4.21
N GLU A 300 5.38 30.88 5.36
CA GLU A 300 4.95 32.09 6.10
C GLU A 300 5.29 33.39 5.37
N GLY A 301 6.39 33.42 4.62
CA GLY A 301 6.84 34.61 3.88
C GLY A 301 5.84 35.11 2.83
N CYS A 302 4.83 34.31 2.46
CA CYS A 302 3.75 34.72 1.57
C CYS A 302 2.89 35.88 2.06
N SER A 303 3.07 36.37 3.29
CA SER A 303 2.46 37.63 3.73
C SER A 303 2.98 38.86 2.98
N ASP A 304 4.14 38.76 2.34
CA ASP A 304 4.72 39.83 1.52
C ASP A 304 4.23 39.75 0.07
N GLU A 305 3.44 40.74 -0.34
CA GLU A 305 2.85 40.82 -1.68
C GLU A 305 3.89 40.85 -2.80
N ARG A 306 5.15 41.22 -2.51
CA ARG A 306 6.23 41.20 -3.51
C ARG A 306 6.46 39.81 -4.08
N PHE A 307 6.11 38.74 -3.35
CA PHE A 307 6.22 37.37 -3.86
C PHE A 307 5.22 37.06 -4.98
N CYS A 308 4.17 37.85 -5.13
CA CYS A 308 3.13 37.64 -6.15
C CYS A 308 3.60 37.92 -7.58
N ASP A 309 4.68 38.68 -7.73
CA ASP A 309 5.32 39.01 -9.01
C ASP A 309 6.57 38.14 -9.28
N THR A 310 6.79 37.10 -8.48
CA THR A 310 7.92 36.17 -8.61
C THR A 310 7.44 34.74 -8.87
N ASP A 311 8.38 33.82 -9.12
CA ASP A 311 8.08 32.38 -9.21
C ASP A 311 7.45 31.82 -7.91
N MET A 312 7.59 32.52 -6.78
CA MET A 312 6.95 32.15 -5.50
C MET A 312 5.44 32.35 -5.50
N ARG A 313 4.87 33.05 -6.49
CA ARG A 313 3.41 33.19 -6.65
C ARG A 313 2.70 31.85 -6.61
N ALA A 314 3.31 30.79 -7.15
CA ALA A 314 2.74 29.46 -7.17
C ALA A 314 2.53 28.87 -5.77
N HIS A 315 3.35 29.28 -4.80
CA HIS A 315 3.37 28.80 -3.41
C HIS A 315 2.57 29.70 -2.45
N CYS A 316 2.24 30.92 -2.88
CA CYS A 316 1.47 31.91 -2.12
C CYS A 316 0.04 32.02 -2.63
N LYS A 317 -0.67 30.89 -2.69
CA LYS A 317 -2.00 30.80 -3.31
C LYS A 317 -3.05 31.69 -2.63
N LEU A 318 -2.99 31.81 -1.30
CA LEU A 318 -3.94 32.61 -0.54
C LEU A 318 -3.72 34.10 -0.78
N THR A 319 -2.46 34.56 -0.76
CA THR A 319 -2.13 35.99 -0.88
C THR A 319 -2.18 36.48 -2.33
N CYS A 320 -1.61 35.70 -3.26
CA CYS A 320 -1.30 36.17 -4.61
C CYS A 320 -2.32 35.78 -5.69
N GLY A 321 -3.29 34.94 -5.33
CA GLY A 321 -4.28 34.40 -6.25
C GLY A 321 -5.70 34.71 -5.78
N PRO A 322 -6.65 34.96 -6.70
CA PRO A 322 -8.06 34.85 -6.36
C PRO A 322 -8.35 33.37 -6.15
N CYS A 323 -8.14 32.87 -4.93
CA CYS A 323 -8.59 31.54 -4.57
C CYS A 323 -10.11 31.60 -4.41
N ARG A 324 -10.82 31.48 -5.54
CA ARG A 324 -12.27 31.41 -5.53
C ARG A 324 -12.64 30.06 -4.92
N SER A 325 -13.24 30.10 -3.74
CA SER A 325 -13.86 28.95 -3.06
C SER A 325 -15.00 28.30 -3.86
N ASP A 326 -15.33 28.85 -5.03
CA ASP A 326 -16.54 28.57 -5.80
C ASP A 326 -16.44 27.31 -6.67
N ASP A 327 -15.26 26.68 -6.69
CA ASP A 327 -15.01 25.43 -7.39
C ASP A 327 -15.40 24.21 -6.52
N ILE A 328 -16.52 24.30 -5.78
CA ILE A 328 -17.12 23.16 -5.06
C ILE A 328 -18.29 22.63 -5.89
N CYS A 329 -18.28 21.33 -6.20
CA CYS A 329 -19.36 20.70 -6.94
C CYS A 329 -20.34 19.97 -6.03
N ALA A 330 -21.62 19.99 -6.39
CA ALA A 330 -22.61 19.13 -5.73
C ALA A 330 -22.68 17.77 -6.44
N PHE A 331 -22.59 16.66 -5.71
CA PHE A 331 -22.90 15.34 -6.26
C PHE A 331 -24.34 15.29 -6.78
N PRO A 332 -24.64 14.56 -7.86
CA PRO A 332 -26.02 14.35 -8.31
C PRO A 332 -26.88 13.71 -7.22
N GLU A 333 -28.16 14.12 -7.13
CA GLU A 333 -29.09 13.66 -6.09
C GLU A 333 -29.21 12.12 -6.01
N TYR A 334 -29.19 11.43 -7.15
CA TYR A 334 -29.26 9.97 -7.21
C TYR A 334 -28.05 9.24 -6.63
N LEU A 335 -26.94 9.94 -6.35
CA LEU A 335 -25.78 9.39 -5.63
C LEU A 335 -25.83 9.70 -4.13
N ARG A 336 -26.58 10.71 -3.69
CA ARG A 336 -26.55 11.27 -2.32
C ARG A 336 -27.25 10.36 -1.32
N ARG A 337 -26.60 9.26 -0.95
CA ARG A 337 -27.12 8.22 -0.07
C ARG A 337 -25.99 7.51 0.67
N VAL A 338 -26.37 6.63 1.58
CA VAL A 338 -25.47 5.68 2.22
C VAL A 338 -25.49 4.39 1.41
N TRP A 339 -24.36 4.04 0.82
CA TRP A 339 -24.20 2.82 0.03
C TRP A 339 -23.42 1.79 0.83
N SER A 340 -23.88 0.55 0.85
CA SER A 340 -23.21 -0.54 1.56
C SER A 340 -22.17 -1.22 0.67
N ILE A 341 -20.98 -1.47 1.21
CA ILE A 341 -19.96 -2.34 0.63
C ILE A 341 -20.10 -3.71 1.30
N TYR A 342 -20.56 -4.72 0.56
CA TYR A 342 -20.76 -6.06 1.10
C TYR A 342 -19.56 -6.97 0.79
N ASP A 343 -18.76 -7.24 1.82
CA ASP A 343 -17.55 -8.06 1.81
C ASP A 343 -17.59 -9.04 3.01
N ARG A 344 -17.33 -10.33 2.76
CA ARG A 344 -17.42 -11.41 3.76
C ARG A 344 -16.50 -11.21 4.95
N LYS A 345 -15.30 -10.64 4.75
CA LYS A 345 -14.33 -10.42 5.85
C LYS A 345 -14.97 -9.59 6.97
N TYR A 346 -15.89 -8.71 6.59
CA TYR A 346 -16.57 -7.80 7.49
C TYR A 346 -17.95 -8.29 7.94
N ALA A 347 -18.65 -9.05 7.09
CA ALA A 347 -19.90 -9.71 7.46
C ALA A 347 -19.75 -10.62 8.70
N GLN A 348 -18.60 -11.29 8.84
CA GLN A 348 -18.30 -12.11 10.03
C GLN A 348 -18.11 -11.29 11.31
N THR A 349 -17.65 -10.04 11.18
CA THR A 349 -17.43 -9.13 12.31
C THR A 349 -18.65 -8.27 12.65
N ASN A 350 -19.75 -8.44 11.91
CA ASN A 350 -20.95 -7.62 11.98
C ASN A 350 -20.69 -6.11 11.79
N LYS A 351 -19.58 -5.74 11.15
CA LYS A 351 -19.22 -4.34 10.83
C LYS A 351 -19.43 -4.09 9.35
N MET A 352 -20.63 -3.68 8.97
CA MET A 352 -20.91 -3.25 7.59
C MET A 352 -20.08 -2.00 7.25
N ARG A 353 -19.53 -1.97 6.04
CA ARG A 353 -18.79 -0.83 5.49
C ARG A 353 -19.74 0.00 4.63
N TYR A 354 -19.66 1.33 4.76
CA TYR A 354 -20.55 2.23 4.04
C TYR A 354 -19.78 3.32 3.32
N VAL A 355 -20.21 3.64 2.11
CA VAL A 355 -19.83 4.85 1.39
C VAL A 355 -20.95 5.87 1.59
N ASN A 356 -20.67 6.94 2.30
CA ASN A 356 -21.64 8.00 2.55
C ASN A 356 -21.40 9.17 1.59
N ILE A 357 -22.39 9.48 0.75
CA ILE A 357 -22.31 10.58 -0.21
C ILE A 357 -23.32 11.66 0.19
N THR A 358 -22.82 12.84 0.51
CA THR A 358 -23.63 14.02 0.81
C THR A 358 -23.71 14.94 -0.41
N ASN A 359 -24.13 16.20 -0.23
CA ASN A 359 -24.13 17.17 -1.32
C ASN A 359 -22.72 17.42 -1.85
N TYR A 360 -21.72 17.56 -0.98
CA TYR A 360 -20.38 18.03 -1.36
C TYR A 360 -19.26 17.07 -0.96
N GLU A 361 -19.57 16.05 -0.17
CA GLU A 361 -18.58 15.15 0.40
C GLU A 361 -18.91 13.68 0.14
N ILE A 362 -17.88 12.87 0.00
CA ILE A 362 -17.97 11.41 -0.04
C ILE A 362 -16.98 10.81 0.96
N ASP A 363 -17.46 9.91 1.80
CA ASP A 363 -16.67 9.22 2.82
C ASP A 363 -16.51 7.75 2.42
N PHE A 364 -15.26 7.31 2.26
CA PHE A 364 -14.90 5.92 2.00
C PHE A 364 -14.25 5.31 3.25
N PRO A 365 -14.71 4.13 3.72
CA PRO A 365 -14.42 3.64 5.07
C PRO A 365 -12.95 3.35 5.37
N ASP A 366 -12.15 3.03 4.34
CA ASP A 366 -10.71 2.71 4.48
C ASP A 366 -9.80 3.72 3.78
N VAL A 367 -10.39 4.75 3.17
CA VAL A 367 -9.66 5.70 2.33
C VAL A 367 -9.75 7.11 2.90
N GLY A 368 -10.89 7.47 3.48
CA GLY A 368 -11.12 8.77 4.09
C GLY A 368 -12.19 9.59 3.38
N LYS A 369 -12.26 10.87 3.75
CA LYS A 369 -13.26 11.83 3.31
C LYS A 369 -12.74 12.68 2.17
N PHE A 370 -13.62 12.90 1.19
CA PHE A 370 -13.30 13.68 0.02
C PHE A 370 -14.34 14.76 -0.22
N GLN A 371 -13.87 15.93 -0.62
CA GLN A 371 -14.70 17.03 -1.11
C GLN A 371 -14.77 17.01 -2.63
N CYS A 372 -15.96 17.26 -3.19
CA CYS A 372 -16.17 17.40 -4.63
C CYS A 372 -15.69 18.77 -5.09
N LEU A 373 -14.70 18.81 -5.98
CA LEU A 373 -14.25 20.07 -6.60
C LEU A 373 -14.85 20.29 -7.99
N PHE A 374 -14.73 19.29 -8.88
CA PHE A 374 -15.20 19.43 -10.25
C PHE A 374 -16.05 18.25 -10.68
N ASN A 375 -17.19 18.53 -11.33
CA ASN A 375 -18.02 17.51 -11.95
C ASN A 375 -17.93 17.58 -13.48
N ASN A 376 -18.01 16.41 -14.13
CA ASN A 376 -18.11 16.26 -15.58
C ASN A 376 -16.96 16.90 -16.38
N VAL A 377 -15.73 16.83 -15.86
CA VAL A 377 -14.58 17.60 -16.39
C VAL A 377 -14.10 17.11 -17.77
N THR A 378 -14.42 15.87 -18.15
CA THR A 378 -13.92 15.24 -19.40
C THR A 378 -14.88 14.22 -19.99
N ALA A 379 -15.60 13.48 -19.14
CA ALA A 379 -16.60 12.49 -19.53
C ALA A 379 -17.79 12.60 -18.56
N LYS A 380 -18.99 12.28 -19.05
CA LYS A 380 -20.17 12.09 -18.18
C LYS A 380 -19.76 11.07 -17.10
N HIS A 381 -20.10 11.35 -15.83
CA HIS A 381 -19.85 10.47 -14.68
C HIS A 381 -18.46 10.50 -14.03
N ARG A 382 -17.60 11.48 -14.37
CA ARG A 382 -16.33 11.70 -13.67
C ARG A 382 -16.36 12.95 -12.79
N SER A 383 -15.85 12.82 -11.58
CA SER A 383 -15.73 13.90 -10.60
C SER A 383 -14.32 13.98 -10.05
N ILE A 384 -13.75 15.17 -9.95
CA ILE A 384 -12.48 15.41 -9.25
C ILE A 384 -12.80 15.66 -7.79
N LEU A 385 -12.15 14.87 -6.96
CA LEU A 385 -12.27 14.85 -5.52
C LEU A 385 -10.99 15.36 -4.87
N LEU A 386 -11.13 16.03 -3.74
CA LEU A 386 -10.05 16.52 -2.89
C LEU A 386 -10.07 15.77 -1.56
N HIS A 387 -8.98 15.10 -1.23
CA HIS A 387 -8.73 14.54 0.09
C HIS A 387 -7.85 15.52 0.88
N THR A 388 -8.33 15.94 2.04
CA THR A 388 -7.57 16.74 3.01
C THR A 388 -7.23 15.86 4.20
N PHE A 389 -6.05 16.05 4.79
CA PHE A 389 -5.57 15.22 5.87
C PHE A 389 -5.44 16.00 7.18
N ASP A 390 -5.87 15.39 8.28
CA ASP A 390 -5.73 15.95 9.63
C ASP A 390 -4.39 15.61 10.29
N ASN A 391 -3.51 14.88 9.60
CA ASN A 391 -2.16 14.53 10.09
C ASN A 391 -1.07 15.47 9.55
N GLY A 392 -1.47 16.54 8.86
CA GLY A 392 -0.56 17.52 8.28
C GLY A 392 -0.02 17.16 6.90
N CYS A 393 -0.41 16.03 6.29
CA CYS A 393 -0.10 15.75 4.89
C CYS A 393 -0.75 16.78 3.95
N TYR A 394 -0.15 16.98 2.77
CA TYR A 394 -0.70 17.83 1.73
C TYR A 394 -1.99 17.24 1.18
N PRO A 395 -2.95 18.10 0.76
CA PRO A 395 -4.13 17.64 0.09
C PRO A 395 -3.79 16.86 -1.18
N LYS A 396 -4.56 15.80 -1.45
CA LYS A 396 -4.42 14.97 -2.65
C LYS A 396 -5.68 15.04 -3.49
N PHE A 397 -5.51 15.17 -4.79
CA PHE A 397 -6.61 15.07 -5.74
C PHE A 397 -6.75 13.64 -6.24
N THR A 398 -7.98 13.23 -6.52
CA THR A 398 -8.26 11.98 -7.23
C THR A 398 -9.44 12.18 -8.16
N CYS A 399 -9.50 11.41 -9.24
CA CYS A 399 -10.72 11.35 -10.04
C CYS A 399 -11.56 10.14 -9.60
N MET A 400 -12.83 10.37 -9.34
CA MET A 400 -13.83 9.33 -9.19
C MET A 400 -14.56 9.13 -10.51
N GLU A 401 -14.62 7.89 -10.96
CA GLU A 401 -15.45 7.46 -12.06
C GLU A 401 -16.64 6.67 -11.50
N THR A 402 -17.85 7.09 -11.88
CA THR A 402 -19.09 6.49 -11.40
C THR A 402 -19.77 5.74 -12.54
N TYR A 403 -20.39 4.60 -12.23
CA TYR A 403 -21.15 3.83 -13.20
C TYR A 403 -22.55 3.56 -12.64
N TYR A 404 -23.55 3.88 -13.46
CA TYR A 404 -24.93 3.56 -13.17
C TYR A 404 -25.23 2.12 -13.62
N SER A 405 -25.49 1.23 -12.66
CA SER A 405 -25.88 -0.16 -12.94
C SER A 405 -27.39 -0.36 -12.80
N SER A 406 -27.97 0.10 -11.69
CA SER A 406 -29.43 0.11 -11.43
C SER A 406 -29.77 1.07 -10.30
N ASP A 407 -31.03 1.31 -9.95
CA ASP A 407 -31.37 2.20 -8.82
C ASP A 407 -30.78 1.75 -7.47
N THR A 408 -30.46 0.47 -7.32
CA THR A 408 -29.97 -0.16 -6.08
C THR A 408 -28.49 -0.46 -6.09
N VAL A 409 -27.85 -0.50 -7.26
CA VAL A 409 -26.44 -0.85 -7.41
C VAL A 409 -25.69 0.25 -8.15
N ARG A 410 -24.54 0.63 -7.59
CA ARG A 410 -23.58 1.53 -8.22
C ARG A 410 -22.22 0.86 -8.27
N GLN A 411 -21.41 1.29 -9.21
CA GLN A 411 -19.99 0.98 -9.18
C GLN A 411 -19.19 2.27 -9.16
N PHE A 412 -18.16 2.30 -8.33
CA PHE A 412 -17.24 3.41 -8.18
C PHE A 412 -15.84 2.97 -8.46
N ARG A 413 -15.02 3.92 -8.88
CA ARG A 413 -13.60 3.69 -9.04
C ARG A 413 -12.84 4.96 -8.82
N LEU A 414 -11.79 4.90 -8.02
CA LEU A 414 -10.88 6.01 -7.80
C LEU A 414 -9.64 5.84 -8.67
N GLY A 415 -9.24 6.92 -9.33
CA GLY A 415 -7.97 7.01 -10.05
C GLY A 415 -6.80 7.15 -9.09
N ARG A 416 -5.59 7.13 -9.65
CA ARG A 416 -4.36 7.44 -8.94
C ARG A 416 -4.40 8.86 -8.37
N ARG A 417 -3.72 9.05 -7.23
CA ARG A 417 -3.62 10.35 -6.57
C ARG A 417 -2.72 11.31 -7.35
N ILE A 418 -3.07 12.58 -7.27
CA ILE A 418 -2.22 13.70 -7.71
C ILE A 418 -1.95 14.56 -6.48
N ASN A 419 -0.68 14.79 -6.18
CA ASN A 419 -0.28 15.54 -5.00
C ASN A 419 -0.35 17.05 -5.28
N TRP A 420 -0.99 17.79 -4.38
CA TRP A 420 -0.75 19.23 -4.23
C TRP A 420 0.64 19.43 -3.59
N PRO A 421 1.38 20.53 -3.86
CA PRO A 421 1.09 21.66 -4.76
C PRO A 421 1.62 21.45 -6.18
N VAL A 422 2.05 20.24 -6.53
CA VAL A 422 2.77 19.94 -7.79
C VAL A 422 1.98 20.37 -9.03
N TYR A 423 0.65 20.27 -8.94
CA TYR A 423 -0.26 20.61 -10.02
C TYR A 423 -1.17 21.74 -9.56
N ASP A 424 -1.17 22.84 -10.31
CA ASP A 424 -2.21 23.86 -10.16
C ASP A 424 -3.60 23.28 -10.51
N LEU A 425 -4.66 23.99 -10.09
CA LEU A 425 -6.04 23.53 -10.30
C LEU A 425 -6.39 23.35 -11.78
N SER A 426 -5.82 24.15 -12.69
CA SER A 426 -6.05 24.03 -14.14
C SER A 426 -5.44 22.75 -14.71
N ARG A 427 -4.24 22.37 -14.26
CA ARG A 427 -3.60 21.09 -14.59
C ARG A 427 -4.34 19.92 -13.95
N VAL A 428 -4.80 20.06 -12.70
CA VAL A 428 -5.64 19.04 -12.06
C VAL A 428 -6.92 18.78 -12.87
N LYS A 429 -7.64 19.83 -13.29
CA LYS A 429 -8.82 19.72 -14.17
C LYS A 429 -8.54 18.90 -15.43
N SER A 430 -7.42 19.17 -16.10
CA SER A 430 -7.07 18.51 -17.36
C SER A 430 -6.43 17.13 -17.21
N GLN A 431 -5.86 16.78 -16.04
CA GLN A 431 -5.04 15.58 -15.88
C GLN A 431 -5.62 14.53 -14.93
N ALA A 432 -6.28 14.94 -13.83
CA ALA A 432 -6.74 14.02 -12.78
C ALA A 432 -7.66 12.92 -13.29
N CYS A 433 -8.51 13.27 -14.27
CA CYS A 433 -9.50 12.35 -14.85
C CYS A 433 -9.08 11.71 -16.18
N LYS A 434 -7.81 11.73 -16.56
CA LYS A 434 -7.35 11.00 -17.75
C LYS A 434 -7.43 9.49 -17.54
N SER A 435 -7.75 8.73 -18.58
CA SER A 435 -7.89 7.26 -18.50
C SER A 435 -6.62 6.53 -18.00
N ILE A 436 -5.43 7.14 -18.15
CA ILE A 436 -4.19 6.59 -17.59
C ILE A 436 -4.17 6.60 -16.06
N MET A 437 -4.85 7.55 -15.41
CA MET A 437 -4.99 7.60 -13.94
C MET A 437 -5.79 6.41 -13.42
N PHE A 438 -6.55 5.78 -14.31
CA PHE A 438 -7.32 4.57 -14.11
C PHE A 438 -6.58 3.37 -14.73
N LYS A 439 -5.27 3.25 -14.53
CA LYS A 439 -4.51 2.03 -14.84
C LYS A 439 -3.53 1.77 -13.70
N LYS A 440 -3.41 0.52 -13.29
CA LYS A 440 -2.44 0.03 -12.30
C LYS A 440 -1.87 -1.28 -12.84
N ASP A 441 -0.59 -1.48 -12.62
CA ASP A 441 0.10 -2.70 -13.03
C ASP A 441 -0.22 -3.77 -11.97
N TYR A 442 -0.72 -4.93 -12.41
CA TYR A 442 -0.90 -6.10 -11.56
C TYR A 442 0.03 -7.20 -12.05
N GLN A 443 0.60 -7.93 -11.10
CA GLN A 443 1.26 -9.19 -11.41
C GLN A 443 0.20 -10.29 -11.36
N ILE A 444 0.05 -11.02 -12.46
CA ILE A 444 -0.83 -12.18 -12.60
C ILE A 444 0.05 -13.34 -13.05
N GLY A 445 0.24 -14.34 -12.19
CA GLY A 445 1.32 -15.31 -12.35
C GLY A 445 2.68 -14.61 -12.58
N ASP A 446 3.38 -15.00 -13.63
CA ASP A 446 4.70 -14.44 -14.00
C ASP A 446 4.63 -13.20 -14.92
N SER A 447 3.43 -12.77 -15.35
CA SER A 447 3.27 -11.62 -16.26
C SER A 447 2.85 -10.35 -15.51
N SER A 448 3.46 -9.22 -15.88
CA SER A 448 3.02 -7.90 -15.45
C SER A 448 2.06 -7.31 -16.49
N GLU A 449 0.76 -7.31 -16.20
CA GLU A 449 -0.26 -6.76 -17.09
C GLU A 449 -0.87 -5.47 -16.51
N LYS A 450 -1.13 -4.51 -17.40
CA LYS A 450 -1.66 -3.19 -17.02
C LYS A 450 -3.19 -3.22 -16.97
N PHE A 451 -3.75 -3.54 -15.81
CA PHE A 451 -5.20 -3.53 -15.64
C PHE A 451 -5.76 -2.16 -15.28
N LYS A 452 -7.05 -2.03 -15.55
CA LYS A 452 -7.86 -1.00 -14.91
C LYS A 452 -7.95 -1.36 -13.41
N ILE A 453 -7.49 -0.47 -12.50
CA ILE A 453 -7.96 -0.39 -11.09
C ILE A 453 -9.43 -0.90 -10.99
N PRO A 454 -9.72 -1.88 -10.13
CA PRO A 454 -11.03 -2.52 -10.07
C PRO A 454 -12.11 -1.52 -9.68
N LYS A 455 -13.33 -1.77 -10.16
CA LYS A 455 -14.52 -1.06 -9.71
C LYS A 455 -14.97 -1.67 -8.38
N ILE A 456 -15.33 -0.82 -7.43
CA ILE A 456 -15.97 -1.21 -6.18
C ILE A 456 -17.48 -1.14 -6.40
N THR A 457 -18.16 -2.25 -6.20
CA THR A 457 -19.61 -2.31 -6.30
C THR A 457 -20.23 -2.02 -4.94
N VAL A 458 -21.24 -1.15 -4.92
CA VAL A 458 -21.94 -0.77 -3.69
C VAL A 458 -23.45 -0.90 -3.88
N ILE A 459 -24.15 -1.13 -2.77
CA ILE A 459 -25.57 -1.50 -2.77
C ILE A 459 -26.35 -0.59 -1.81
N ASP A 460 -27.46 -0.04 -2.27
CA ASP A 460 -28.45 0.58 -1.40
C ASP A 460 -29.25 -0.53 -0.69
N ALA A 461 -28.80 -0.92 0.50
CA ALA A 461 -29.46 -1.97 1.28
C ALA A 461 -30.83 -1.54 1.83
N SER A 462 -31.14 -0.23 1.83
CA SER A 462 -32.41 0.31 2.31
C SER A 462 -33.51 0.25 1.24
N TYR A 463 -33.13 0.15 -0.03
CA TYR A 463 -34.03 0.16 -1.17
C TYR A 463 -33.72 -1.00 -2.10
N THR A 464 -34.63 -1.98 -2.19
CA THR A 464 -34.45 -3.13 -3.07
C THR A 464 -35.49 -3.12 -4.18
N LYS A 465 -35.03 -2.84 -5.39
CA LYS A 465 -35.77 -2.94 -6.64
C LYS A 465 -35.09 -4.02 -7.47
N SER A 466 -35.84 -5.07 -7.80
CA SER A 466 -35.37 -6.10 -8.70
C SER A 466 -35.24 -5.57 -10.12
N GLN A 467 -34.39 -6.21 -10.90
CA GLN A 467 -34.07 -5.88 -12.29
C GLN A 467 -33.94 -7.18 -13.07
N ASN A 468 -34.17 -7.14 -14.38
CA ASN A 468 -33.94 -8.29 -15.23
C ASN A 468 -32.46 -8.75 -15.12
N CYS A 469 -32.22 -10.04 -14.88
CA CYS A 469 -30.88 -10.60 -14.72
C CYS A 469 -30.04 -10.53 -16.00
N LYS A 470 -30.69 -10.42 -17.17
CA LYS A 470 -30.08 -10.27 -18.50
C LYS A 470 -28.98 -11.31 -18.81
N LEU A 471 -29.06 -12.52 -18.25
CA LEU A 471 -28.11 -13.61 -18.53
C LEU A 471 -27.99 -13.86 -20.03
N ASP A 472 -26.87 -14.31 -20.57
CA ASP A 472 -26.79 -14.60 -22.02
C ASP A 472 -27.62 -15.85 -22.39
N TYR A 473 -27.99 -16.01 -23.67
CA TYR A 473 -28.88 -17.11 -24.13
C TYR A 473 -28.38 -18.49 -23.69
N GLU A 474 -27.07 -18.67 -23.66
CA GLU A 474 -26.39 -19.91 -23.24
C GLU A 474 -26.61 -20.28 -21.77
N PHE A 475 -27.14 -19.34 -20.98
CA PHE A 475 -27.52 -19.51 -19.57
C PHE A 475 -29.04 -19.34 -19.36
N ARG A 476 -29.83 -19.22 -20.44
CA ARG A 476 -31.30 -19.04 -20.39
C ARG A 476 -32.06 -20.32 -20.74
N ASN A 477 -33.29 -20.42 -20.22
CA ASN A 477 -34.39 -21.23 -20.76
C ASN A 477 -34.07 -22.72 -21.00
N HIS A 478 -33.35 -23.34 -20.08
CA HIS A 478 -33.34 -24.79 -20.00
C HIS A 478 -34.58 -25.24 -19.23
N LEU A 479 -35.54 -25.88 -19.92
CA LEU A 479 -36.74 -26.48 -19.30
C LEU A 479 -36.41 -27.39 -18.11
N ASN A 480 -35.19 -27.93 -18.08
CA ASN A 480 -34.67 -28.80 -17.04
C ASN A 480 -33.60 -28.14 -16.16
N GLY A 481 -33.48 -26.81 -16.12
CA GLY A 481 -32.43 -26.11 -15.37
C GLY A 481 -31.02 -26.24 -15.97
N LEU A 482 -30.13 -25.33 -15.59
CA LEU A 482 -28.71 -25.35 -15.94
C LEU A 482 -27.94 -26.12 -14.87
N TYR A 483 -27.42 -27.29 -15.21
CA TYR A 483 -26.60 -28.09 -14.30
C TYR A 483 -25.18 -27.55 -14.24
N PHE A 484 -24.64 -27.41 -13.03
CA PHE A 484 -23.27 -26.99 -12.80
C PHE A 484 -22.62 -27.80 -11.67
N ARG A 485 -21.29 -27.85 -11.66
CA ARG A 485 -20.49 -28.66 -10.72
C ARG A 485 -19.29 -27.88 -10.18
N GLU A 486 -19.05 -27.96 -8.87
CA GLU A 486 -17.87 -27.42 -8.18
C GLU A 486 -16.88 -28.55 -7.85
N GLY A 487 -16.09 -28.98 -8.84
CA GLY A 487 -15.21 -30.14 -8.68
C GLY A 487 -15.96 -31.36 -8.13
N ASP A 488 -15.40 -32.04 -7.13
CA ASP A 488 -16.05 -33.18 -6.46
C ASP A 488 -16.86 -32.78 -5.21
N LYS A 489 -17.04 -31.47 -4.95
CA LYS A 489 -17.57 -30.99 -3.66
C LYS A 489 -19.09 -30.87 -3.64
N CYS A 490 -19.67 -30.34 -4.72
CA CYS A 490 -21.06 -29.92 -4.73
C CYS A 490 -21.54 -29.79 -6.19
N ASP A 491 -22.69 -30.39 -6.48
CA ASP A 491 -23.40 -30.19 -7.74
C ASP A 491 -24.54 -29.18 -7.50
N GLY A 492 -25.03 -28.54 -8.56
CA GLY A 492 -26.17 -27.65 -8.45
C GLY A 492 -26.91 -27.44 -9.75
N CYS A 493 -28.10 -26.89 -9.63
CA CYS A 493 -28.98 -26.59 -10.73
C CYS A 493 -29.51 -25.17 -10.60
N LEU A 494 -29.33 -24.37 -11.66
CA LEU A 494 -29.82 -23.01 -11.76
C LEU A 494 -31.07 -22.96 -12.64
N TYR A 495 -32.14 -22.38 -12.13
CA TYR A 495 -33.39 -22.18 -12.87
C TYR A 495 -33.59 -20.69 -13.12
N TYR A 496 -33.63 -20.30 -14.40
CA TYR A 496 -33.87 -18.93 -14.82
C TYR A 496 -34.80 -18.91 -16.03
N ASP A 497 -35.93 -18.22 -15.89
CA ASP A 497 -36.91 -18.01 -16.95
C ASP A 497 -37.00 -16.51 -17.25
N SER A 498 -36.43 -16.12 -18.39
CA SER A 498 -36.38 -14.71 -18.80
C SER A 498 -37.73 -14.10 -19.20
N ILE A 499 -38.79 -14.92 -19.31
CA ILE A 499 -40.13 -14.50 -19.73
C ILE A 499 -41.05 -14.39 -18.52
N ILE A 500 -41.10 -15.43 -17.68
CA ILE A 500 -42.01 -15.50 -16.54
C ILE A 500 -41.44 -14.74 -15.34
N ASN A 501 -40.18 -14.99 -15.01
CA ASN A 501 -39.52 -14.51 -13.79
C ASN A 501 -38.15 -13.90 -14.14
N PRO A 502 -38.13 -12.79 -14.90
CA PRO A 502 -36.89 -12.24 -15.43
C PRO A 502 -35.96 -11.66 -14.36
N ASP A 503 -36.45 -11.41 -13.16
CA ASP A 503 -35.81 -10.59 -12.13
C ASP A 503 -35.20 -11.39 -10.97
N TYR A 504 -35.27 -12.72 -11.03
CA TYR A 504 -34.55 -13.60 -10.12
C TYR A 504 -34.18 -14.92 -10.81
N PHE A 505 -33.27 -15.67 -10.20
CA PHE A 505 -33.03 -17.07 -10.53
C PHE A 505 -32.94 -17.90 -9.26
N GLU A 506 -33.20 -19.18 -9.39
CA GLU A 506 -33.20 -20.12 -8.27
C GLU A 506 -32.02 -21.06 -8.40
N VAL A 507 -31.38 -21.39 -7.28
CA VAL A 507 -30.32 -22.39 -7.23
C VAL A 507 -30.70 -23.50 -6.27
N ARG A 508 -30.64 -24.73 -6.79
CA ARG A 508 -30.82 -25.95 -6.04
C ARG A 508 -29.48 -26.69 -5.93
N THR A 509 -29.03 -26.94 -4.71
CA THR A 509 -27.83 -27.72 -4.45
C THR A 509 -28.14 -29.21 -4.49
N ILE A 510 -27.20 -30.03 -4.97
CA ILE A 510 -27.32 -31.48 -5.13
C ILE A 510 -26.07 -32.12 -4.54
N ASN A 511 -26.26 -33.04 -3.59
CA ASN A 511 -25.17 -33.72 -2.87
C ASN A 511 -24.21 -32.80 -2.11
N CYS A 512 -24.65 -31.61 -1.71
CA CYS A 512 -23.81 -30.66 -0.99
C CYS A 512 -23.98 -30.87 0.53
N PRO A 513 -22.93 -30.64 1.35
CA PRO A 513 -23.01 -30.84 2.80
C PRO A 513 -23.98 -29.89 3.53
N SER A 514 -24.46 -28.84 2.85
CA SER A 514 -25.31 -27.80 3.44
C SER A 514 -26.78 -28.22 3.50
N SER A 515 -27.48 -27.83 4.57
CA SER A 515 -28.92 -28.12 4.77
C SER A 515 -29.87 -27.26 3.94
N LEU A 516 -29.36 -26.31 3.16
CA LEU A 516 -30.14 -25.42 2.32
C LEU A 516 -30.14 -25.95 0.88
N ASN A 517 -31.18 -26.71 0.54
CA ASN A 517 -31.34 -27.27 -0.79
C ASN A 517 -31.81 -26.25 -1.82
N TYR A 518 -32.32 -25.09 -1.41
CA TYR A 518 -32.99 -24.16 -2.31
C TYR A 518 -32.81 -22.70 -1.87
N LEU A 519 -32.32 -21.87 -2.79
CA LEU A 519 -32.05 -20.45 -2.58
C LEU A 519 -32.53 -19.62 -3.77
N GLU A 520 -33.22 -18.51 -3.48
CA GLU A 520 -33.70 -17.54 -4.46
C GLU A 520 -32.74 -16.34 -4.50
N TYR A 521 -32.30 -15.95 -5.70
CA TYR A 521 -31.39 -14.84 -5.92
C TYR A 521 -32.08 -13.76 -6.75
N ILE A 522 -32.49 -12.68 -6.08
CA ILE A 522 -33.12 -11.54 -6.74
C ILE A 522 -32.05 -10.68 -7.40
N CYS A 523 -32.19 -10.47 -8.70
CA CYS A 523 -31.26 -9.69 -9.49
C CYS A 523 -31.46 -8.20 -9.21
N MET A 524 -30.39 -7.55 -8.74
CA MET A 524 -30.37 -6.13 -8.40
C MET A 524 -29.73 -5.29 -9.49
N ALA A 525 -28.74 -5.85 -10.19
CA ALA A 525 -28.14 -5.26 -11.38
C ALA A 525 -27.48 -6.33 -12.25
N SER A 526 -27.34 -6.02 -13.54
CA SER A 526 -26.63 -6.86 -14.50
C SER A 526 -25.82 -5.98 -15.44
N PHE A 527 -24.57 -6.35 -15.67
CA PHE A 527 -23.66 -5.65 -16.58
C PHE A 527 -22.66 -6.61 -17.21
N LYS A 528 -22.18 -6.25 -18.41
CA LYS A 528 -21.20 -7.03 -19.17
C LYS A 528 -19.78 -6.58 -18.86
N PHE A 529 -18.86 -7.53 -18.65
CA PHE A 529 -17.42 -7.26 -18.62
C PHE A 529 -16.85 -7.25 -20.04
N ASP A 530 -17.28 -8.20 -20.85
CA ASP A 530 -16.98 -8.32 -22.27
C ASP A 530 -18.20 -8.92 -23.00
N ASN A 531 -18.02 -9.41 -24.23
CA ASN A 531 -19.13 -9.95 -25.02
C ASN A 531 -19.67 -11.30 -24.49
N GLU A 532 -18.82 -12.08 -23.81
CA GLU A 532 -19.08 -13.45 -23.35
C GLU A 532 -19.20 -13.54 -21.82
N THR A 533 -18.99 -12.42 -21.12
CA THR A 533 -18.99 -12.38 -19.66
C THR A 533 -20.03 -11.40 -19.13
N THR A 534 -21.05 -11.95 -18.47
CA THR A 534 -22.12 -11.21 -17.82
C THR A 534 -22.03 -11.37 -16.30
N ALA A 535 -21.99 -10.25 -15.58
CA ALA A 535 -21.99 -10.21 -14.12
C ALA A 535 -23.35 -9.72 -13.59
N VAL A 536 -23.88 -10.42 -12.60
CA VAL A 536 -25.18 -10.15 -11.98
C VAL A 536 -25.01 -10.00 -10.48
N VAL A 537 -25.33 -8.81 -9.98
CA VAL A 537 -25.39 -8.54 -8.53
C VAL A 537 -26.76 -8.96 -8.03
N THR A 538 -26.79 -9.80 -7.01
CA THR A 538 -28.00 -10.41 -6.47
C THR A 538 -28.11 -10.21 -4.98
N GLY A 539 -29.34 -10.15 -4.48
CA GLY A 539 -29.66 -10.33 -3.06
C GLY A 539 -30.26 -11.71 -2.84
N THR A 540 -29.76 -12.47 -1.87
CA THR A 540 -30.35 -13.78 -1.52
C THR A 540 -31.57 -13.57 -0.63
N ARG A 541 -32.71 -14.10 -1.08
CA ARG A 541 -33.96 -14.14 -0.33
C ARG A 541 -34.23 -15.57 0.15
N ILE A 542 -34.71 -15.69 1.38
CA ILE A 542 -35.28 -16.94 1.89
C ILE A 542 -36.79 -16.73 1.90
N ARG A 543 -37.58 -17.60 1.24
CA ARG A 543 -39.02 -17.41 0.97
C ARG A 543 -39.86 -16.95 2.19
N ARG A 544 -39.45 -17.30 3.42
CA ARG A 544 -40.15 -16.92 4.66
C ARG A 544 -39.72 -15.57 5.26
N GLN A 545 -38.65 -14.94 4.78
CA GLN A 545 -38.09 -13.71 5.32
C GLN A 545 -37.96 -12.67 4.21
N ASN A 546 -38.61 -11.51 4.39
CA ASN A 546 -38.55 -10.41 3.43
C ASN A 546 -37.23 -9.60 3.52
N THR A 547 -36.21 -10.15 4.15
CA THR A 547 -34.91 -9.53 4.38
C THR A 547 -33.82 -10.27 3.61
N TYR A 548 -32.96 -9.53 2.92
CA TYR A 548 -31.82 -10.09 2.22
C TYR A 548 -30.74 -10.48 3.22
N ARG A 549 -30.23 -11.72 3.12
CA ARG A 549 -29.15 -12.19 4.00
C ARG A 549 -27.76 -11.86 3.50
N GLN A 550 -27.59 -11.90 2.18
CA GLN A 550 -26.30 -11.71 1.54
C GLN A 550 -26.48 -11.07 0.17
N PHE A 551 -25.46 -10.33 -0.24
CA PHE A 551 -25.35 -9.81 -1.59
C PHE A 551 -24.18 -10.46 -2.29
N LEU A 552 -24.45 -11.10 -3.43
CA LEU A 552 -23.45 -11.84 -4.20
C LEU A 552 -23.34 -11.28 -5.61
N CYS A 553 -22.18 -11.47 -6.22
CA CYS A 553 -21.98 -11.26 -7.64
C CYS A 553 -21.79 -12.61 -8.34
N TRP A 554 -22.69 -12.92 -9.26
CA TRP A 554 -22.64 -14.10 -10.11
C TRP A 554 -22.09 -13.71 -11.46
N VAL A 555 -20.95 -14.27 -11.84
CA VAL A 555 -20.29 -13.99 -13.10
C VAL A 555 -20.40 -15.21 -13.99
N PHE A 556 -21.15 -15.07 -15.07
CA PHE A 556 -21.38 -16.08 -16.10
C PHE A 556 -20.43 -15.79 -17.25
N THR A 557 -19.53 -16.72 -17.57
CA THR A 557 -18.45 -16.50 -18.55
C THR A 557 -18.21 -17.72 -19.42
N GLY A 558 -17.68 -17.47 -20.62
CA GLY A 558 -17.34 -18.48 -21.61
C GLY A 558 -18.54 -18.95 -22.43
N THR A 559 -18.25 -19.70 -23.49
CA THR A 559 -19.22 -20.26 -24.43
C THR A 559 -19.02 -21.77 -24.61
N GLY A 560 -20.09 -22.50 -24.98
CA GLY A 560 -20.07 -23.95 -25.19
C GLY A 560 -19.56 -24.76 -23.98
N GLU A 561 -18.55 -25.61 -24.19
CA GLU A 561 -17.94 -26.47 -23.17
C GLU A 561 -17.09 -25.71 -22.14
N LYS A 562 -16.76 -24.43 -22.38
CA LYS A 562 -15.92 -23.61 -21.49
C LYS A 562 -16.74 -22.74 -20.53
N ARG A 563 -18.05 -22.95 -20.45
CA ARG A 563 -18.94 -22.15 -19.61
C ARG A 563 -18.64 -22.35 -18.12
N LYS A 564 -18.47 -21.24 -17.43
CA LYS A 564 -18.22 -21.21 -15.98
C LYS A 564 -19.12 -20.21 -15.30
N VAL A 565 -19.45 -20.50 -14.04
CA VAL A 565 -20.14 -19.58 -13.14
C VAL A 565 -19.24 -19.33 -11.94
N VAL A 566 -18.81 -18.10 -11.76
CA VAL A 566 -17.94 -17.70 -10.65
C VAL A 566 -18.73 -16.79 -9.72
N VAL A 567 -18.67 -17.07 -8.41
CA VAL A 567 -19.43 -16.33 -7.40
C VAL A 567 -18.47 -15.56 -6.50
N PHE A 568 -18.74 -14.27 -6.36
CA PHE A 568 -18.00 -13.35 -5.49
C PHE A 568 -18.92 -12.73 -4.45
N ASP A 569 -18.32 -12.11 -3.45
CA ASP A 569 -19.00 -11.05 -2.71
C ASP A 569 -19.37 -9.90 -3.66
N ALA A 570 -20.48 -9.21 -3.38
CA ALA A 570 -20.91 -8.14 -4.26
C ALA A 570 -19.86 -7.04 -4.42
N ALA A 571 -19.10 -6.69 -3.37
CA ALA A 571 -18.05 -5.67 -3.45
C ALA A 571 -16.98 -5.97 -4.51
N ASP A 572 -16.68 -7.25 -4.74
CA ASP A 572 -15.62 -7.73 -5.63
C ASP A 572 -16.13 -7.99 -7.06
N CYS A 573 -17.33 -7.52 -7.40
CA CYS A 573 -17.95 -7.71 -8.71
C CYS A 573 -17.27 -6.86 -9.80
N ASN A 574 -16.09 -7.28 -10.25
CA ASN A 574 -15.30 -6.62 -11.29
C ASN A 574 -14.46 -7.60 -12.12
N GLU A 575 -14.05 -7.15 -13.30
CA GLU A 575 -13.30 -7.94 -14.28
C GLU A 575 -11.93 -8.41 -13.77
N VAL A 576 -11.22 -7.58 -13.00
CA VAL A 576 -9.89 -7.93 -12.46
C VAL A 576 -10.00 -9.10 -11.50
N GLN A 577 -11.01 -9.08 -10.62
CA GLN A 577 -11.27 -10.17 -9.69
C GLN A 577 -11.55 -11.49 -10.41
N LEU A 578 -12.32 -11.44 -11.50
CA LEU A 578 -12.57 -12.60 -12.33
C LEU A 578 -11.26 -13.16 -12.91
N GLN A 579 -10.44 -12.32 -13.54
CA GLN A 579 -9.18 -12.75 -14.16
C GLN A 579 -8.22 -13.37 -13.14
N LEU A 580 -8.03 -12.72 -11.98
CA LEU A 580 -7.22 -13.27 -10.88
C LEU A 580 -7.75 -14.62 -10.38
N SER A 581 -9.06 -14.78 -10.33
CA SER A 581 -9.66 -16.04 -9.88
C SER A 581 -9.52 -17.16 -10.90
N LEU A 582 -9.64 -16.85 -12.19
CA LEU A 582 -9.39 -17.79 -13.28
C LEU A 582 -7.92 -18.20 -13.38
N ALA A 583 -7.00 -17.31 -13.00
CA ALA A 583 -5.56 -17.60 -12.90
C ALA A 583 -5.19 -18.40 -11.63
N GLY A 584 -6.08 -18.50 -10.65
CA GLY A 584 -5.83 -19.16 -9.37
C GLY A 584 -5.14 -18.29 -8.31
N ASP A 585 -4.94 -16.99 -8.59
CA ASP A 585 -4.32 -16.04 -7.68
C ASP A 585 -5.26 -15.60 -6.54
N VAL A 586 -6.58 -15.68 -6.78
CA VAL A 586 -7.60 -15.41 -5.76
C VAL A 586 -8.65 -16.50 -5.75
N VAL A 587 -9.08 -16.90 -4.55
CA VAL A 587 -10.12 -17.91 -4.38
C VAL A 587 -11.50 -17.24 -4.36
N PRO A 588 -12.38 -17.49 -5.35
CA PRO A 588 -13.76 -17.00 -5.33
C PRO A 588 -14.56 -17.67 -4.20
N LYS A 589 -15.78 -17.20 -3.92
CA LYS A 589 -16.65 -17.90 -2.97
C LYS A 589 -16.98 -19.30 -3.47
N SER A 590 -17.32 -19.38 -4.75
CA SER A 590 -17.57 -20.63 -5.44
C SER A 590 -17.22 -20.48 -6.91
N MET A 591 -16.85 -21.58 -7.54
CA MET A 591 -16.56 -21.65 -8.97
C MET A 591 -17.12 -22.95 -9.54
N PHE A 592 -18.01 -22.81 -10.51
CA PHE A 592 -18.74 -23.92 -11.08
C PHE A 592 -18.46 -24.07 -12.57
N GLU A 593 -18.32 -25.31 -13.02
CA GLU A 593 -18.30 -25.68 -14.43
C GLU A 593 -19.72 -26.05 -14.88
N VAL A 594 -20.15 -25.51 -16.01
CA VAL A 594 -21.47 -25.81 -16.56
C VAL A 594 -21.39 -27.08 -17.42
N MET A 595 -22.19 -28.08 -17.07
CA MET A 595 -22.15 -29.39 -17.73
C MET A 595 -23.11 -29.43 -18.92
N GLU A 596 -22.61 -29.68 -20.13
CA GLU A 596 -23.47 -29.88 -21.31
C GLU A 596 -24.27 -31.19 -21.24
N LYS A 597 -23.63 -32.24 -20.69
CA LYS A 597 -24.21 -33.57 -20.52
C LYS A 597 -24.27 -33.90 -19.03
N PRO A 598 -25.30 -33.41 -18.31
CA PRO A 598 -25.38 -33.62 -16.88
C PRO A 598 -25.60 -35.11 -16.57
N PRO A 599 -25.02 -35.63 -15.47
CA PRO A 599 -25.18 -37.05 -15.09
C PRO A 599 -26.64 -37.38 -14.70
N LYS A 600 -27.40 -36.37 -14.27
CA LYS A 600 -28.80 -36.45 -13.89
C LYS A 600 -29.50 -35.16 -14.33
N LEU A 601 -30.77 -35.27 -14.69
CA LEU A 601 -31.60 -34.08 -14.95
C LEU A 601 -31.77 -33.29 -13.65
N CYS A 602 -31.85 -31.96 -13.75
CA CYS A 602 -32.10 -31.18 -12.55
C CYS A 602 -33.49 -31.48 -12.00
N PRO A 603 -33.60 -31.78 -10.69
CA PRO A 603 -34.86 -32.18 -10.10
C PRO A 603 -35.81 -30.98 -10.06
N ARG A 604 -36.99 -31.10 -10.68
CA ARG A 604 -37.97 -30.02 -10.78
C ARG A 604 -38.25 -29.39 -9.40
N PRO A 605 -38.52 -28.07 -9.35
CA PRO A 605 -39.02 -27.43 -8.14
C PRO A 605 -40.28 -28.20 -7.70
N ILE A 606 -40.27 -28.74 -6.48
CA ILE A 606 -41.46 -29.31 -5.86
C ILE A 606 -42.04 -28.15 -5.04
N ASP A 607 -43.25 -27.70 -5.37
CA ASP A 607 -43.81 -26.48 -4.82
C ASP A 607 -44.07 -26.51 -3.29
N ASP A 608 -43.92 -27.66 -2.62
CA ASP A 608 -44.44 -27.87 -1.25
C ASP A 608 -43.47 -28.49 -0.20
N GLU A 609 -42.15 -28.56 -0.43
CA GLU A 609 -41.24 -29.17 0.57
C GLU A 609 -40.93 -28.19 1.73
N PRO A 610 -41.23 -28.53 3.01
CA PRO A 610 -41.00 -27.64 4.14
C PRO A 610 -39.50 -27.45 4.44
N GLN A 611 -39.02 -26.20 4.37
CA GLN A 611 -37.62 -25.88 4.70
C GLN A 611 -37.35 -25.92 6.22
N PRO A 612 -36.19 -26.44 6.66
CA PRO A 612 -35.78 -26.43 8.07
C PRO A 612 -35.49 -25.01 8.58
N ASP A 613 -35.89 -24.72 9.82
CA ASP A 613 -35.64 -23.45 10.48
C ASP A 613 -34.16 -23.31 10.87
N ILE A 614 -33.49 -22.26 10.38
CA ILE A 614 -32.06 -22.00 10.64
C ILE A 614 -31.91 -20.73 11.50
N PRO A 615 -31.03 -20.72 12.52
CA PRO A 615 -30.80 -19.56 13.39
C PRO A 615 -30.47 -18.29 12.61
N ILE A 616 -31.08 -17.19 13.02
CA ILE A 616 -30.99 -15.86 12.39
C ILE A 616 -29.81 -15.11 13.02
N ILE A 617 -28.96 -14.49 12.19
CA ILE A 617 -28.11 -13.38 12.63
C ILE A 617 -28.94 -12.11 12.36
N PRO A 618 -29.39 -11.35 13.38
CA PRO A 618 -30.15 -10.14 13.17
C PRO A 618 -29.31 -9.12 12.42
N LEU A 619 -29.78 -8.68 11.25
CA LEU A 619 -29.31 -7.43 10.67
C LEU A 619 -29.81 -6.32 11.58
N ASP A 620 -28.89 -5.60 12.21
CA ASP A 620 -29.20 -4.45 13.04
C ASP A 620 -29.75 -3.33 12.14
N THR A 621 -31.07 -3.27 12.00
CA THR A 621 -31.79 -2.22 11.28
C THR A 621 -31.98 -0.99 12.15
N SER A 622 -31.13 -0.76 13.17
CA SER A 622 -31.08 0.53 13.82
C SER A 622 -30.77 1.58 12.75
N SER A 623 -31.82 2.27 12.32
CA SER A 623 -31.71 3.49 11.54
C SER A 623 -30.69 4.35 12.26
N VAL A 624 -29.56 4.60 11.61
CA VAL A 624 -28.64 5.66 12.01
C VAL A 624 -29.40 6.96 11.80
N THR A 625 -30.30 7.27 12.73
CA THR A 625 -30.83 8.61 12.89
C THR A 625 -29.61 9.41 13.25
N ALA A 626 -29.08 10.17 12.28
CA ALA A 626 -28.08 11.17 12.56
C ALA A 626 -28.70 12.15 13.55
N THR A 627 -28.52 11.88 14.84
CA THR A 627 -28.85 12.83 15.89
C THR A 627 -28.02 14.08 15.56
N PRO A 628 -28.63 15.25 15.34
CA PRO A 628 -27.85 16.47 15.25
C PRO A 628 -27.07 16.57 16.55
N VAL A 629 -25.74 16.52 16.44
CA VAL A 629 -24.86 16.81 17.57
C VAL A 629 -25.22 18.22 18.01
N LYS A 630 -26.00 18.34 19.09
CA LYS A 630 -26.15 19.58 19.83
C LYS A 630 -24.74 19.96 20.25
N LYS A 631 -24.14 20.92 19.54
CA LYS A 631 -22.92 21.58 19.97
C LYS A 631 -23.15 22.01 21.41
N LYS A 632 -22.46 21.37 22.35
CA LYS A 632 -22.25 21.94 23.68
C LYS A 632 -21.64 23.32 23.45
N PRO A 633 -22.21 24.41 24.00
CA PRO A 633 -21.52 25.69 23.97
C PRO A 633 -20.18 25.49 24.69
N LEU A 634 -19.09 25.73 23.96
CA LEU A 634 -17.77 25.83 24.56
C LEU A 634 -17.82 27.05 25.49
N ASN A 635 -17.85 26.81 26.79
CA ASN A 635 -17.69 27.84 27.79
C ASN A 635 -16.28 28.44 27.66
N GLY A 636 -16.25 29.69 27.21
CA GLY A 636 -15.40 30.77 27.71
C GLY A 636 -13.90 30.51 27.86
N TYR A 637 -13.14 30.77 26.79
CA TYR A 637 -11.84 31.44 26.95
C TYR A 637 -12.07 32.95 26.80
N LYS A 638 -11.97 33.67 27.92
CA LYS A 638 -11.90 35.13 27.96
C LYS A 638 -10.59 35.57 27.30
N LEU A 639 -10.66 36.15 26.10
CA LEU A 639 -9.60 37.04 25.62
C LEU A 639 -9.71 38.35 26.38
N THR A 640 -8.74 38.62 27.25
CA THR A 640 -8.46 39.97 27.76
C THR A 640 -7.73 40.75 26.68
N THR A 641 -8.44 41.61 25.97
CA THR A 641 -7.87 42.69 25.16
C THR A 641 -7.61 43.90 26.04
N ASP A 642 -6.35 44.17 26.37
CA ASP A 642 -5.93 45.43 26.98
C ASP A 642 -5.83 46.51 25.89
N VAL A 643 -6.71 47.49 26.00
CA VAL A 643 -6.79 48.67 25.13
C VAL A 643 -5.96 49.79 25.76
N ARG A 644 -4.84 50.18 25.13
CA ARG A 644 -4.18 51.47 25.37
C ARG A 644 -4.72 52.52 24.38
N LYS A 645 -5.35 53.56 24.94
CA LYS A 645 -5.82 54.77 24.26
C LYS A 645 -4.65 55.69 23.87
N GLY A 646 -4.61 56.10 22.60
CA GLY A 646 -4.75 57.50 22.15
C GLY A 646 -3.42 58.18 21.73
N PRO A 647 -3.41 59.36 21.08
CA PRO A 647 -4.57 60.18 20.67
C PRO A 647 -4.50 60.85 19.27
N LEU A 648 -5.70 61.27 18.83
CA LEU A 648 -6.07 62.52 18.11
C LEU A 648 -5.58 62.83 16.68
N ALA A 649 -6.58 63.08 15.83
CA ALA A 649 -6.53 63.65 14.47
C ALA A 649 -6.19 65.17 14.48
N PRO A 650 -6.07 65.87 13.33
CA PRO A 650 -7.30 66.33 12.64
C PRO A 650 -7.24 66.59 11.11
N ASN A 651 -8.44 66.70 10.53
CA ASN A 651 -8.87 67.55 9.39
C ASN A 651 -8.57 67.18 7.90
N LYS A 652 -9.63 66.65 7.24
CA LYS A 652 -10.41 67.17 6.07
C LYS A 652 -9.93 68.49 5.37
N PRO A 653 -10.39 68.86 4.13
CA PRO A 653 -11.35 68.20 3.19
C PRO A 653 -11.14 68.42 1.64
N VAL A 654 -12.10 67.93 0.81
CA VAL A 654 -12.64 68.58 -0.45
C VAL A 654 -11.73 68.55 -1.70
N LYS A 655 -12.12 68.38 -2.98
CA LYS A 655 -13.35 68.19 -3.81
C LYS A 655 -12.86 67.96 -5.27
N THR A 656 -13.72 67.39 -6.16
CA THR A 656 -13.90 67.67 -7.62
C THR A 656 -12.70 67.48 -8.57
N ASP A 657 -12.77 67.21 -9.87
CA ASP A 657 -13.82 66.98 -10.87
C ASP A 657 -13.10 66.43 -12.13
N ARG A 658 -13.87 65.73 -12.97
CA ARG A 658 -13.88 65.71 -14.46
C ARG A 658 -12.60 65.60 -15.33
N GLN A 659 -12.86 64.85 -16.42
CA GLN A 659 -12.53 65.08 -17.84
C GLN A 659 -11.42 64.24 -18.50
N ASN A 660 -11.88 63.38 -19.43
CA ASN A 660 -11.48 63.21 -20.82
C ASN A 660 -10.02 63.49 -21.20
N ALA A 661 -9.39 62.55 -21.90
CA ALA A 661 -9.22 62.63 -23.35
C ALA A 661 -8.36 61.46 -23.87
N ASP A 662 -8.64 61.13 -25.12
CA ASP A 662 -7.92 60.21 -26.00
C ASP A 662 -6.41 60.43 -26.04
N SER A 663 -5.65 59.37 -26.26
CA SER A 663 -4.70 59.33 -27.39
C SER A 663 -4.06 57.94 -27.56
N SER A 664 -4.21 57.47 -28.79
CA SER A 664 -3.45 56.44 -29.48
C SER A 664 -1.93 56.60 -29.34
N ALA A 665 -1.22 55.50 -29.11
CA ALA A 665 0.17 55.34 -29.55
C ALA A 665 0.45 53.88 -29.92
N SER A 666 0.54 53.65 -31.22
CA SER A 666 1.19 52.52 -31.87
C SER A 666 2.68 52.48 -31.52
N LEU A 667 3.21 51.33 -31.10
CA LEU A 667 4.63 51.02 -31.24
C LEU A 667 4.87 49.53 -31.55
N SER A 668 5.56 49.38 -32.66
CA SER A 668 6.16 48.22 -33.31
C SER A 668 6.89 47.22 -32.41
N LEU A 669 6.65 45.91 -32.66
CA LEU A 669 7.57 44.82 -32.31
C LEU A 669 8.61 44.62 -33.43
N PRO A 670 9.90 44.43 -33.12
CA PRO A 670 10.84 43.86 -34.06
C PRO A 670 10.82 42.32 -33.97
N GLN A 671 10.69 41.70 -35.14
CA GLN A 671 11.07 40.32 -35.42
C GLN A 671 12.60 40.20 -35.34
N SER A 672 13.12 39.31 -34.48
CA SER A 672 14.39 38.61 -34.72
C SER A 672 14.52 37.42 -33.78
N LEU A 673 15.25 36.39 -34.24
CA LEU A 673 15.56 35.10 -33.59
C LEU A 673 14.50 34.00 -33.67
N LEU A 674 14.06 33.74 -34.90
CA LEU A 674 13.48 32.46 -35.34
C LEU A 674 14.45 31.84 -36.36
N HIS A 675 15.67 31.46 -35.94
CA HIS A 675 16.69 30.87 -36.84
C HIS A 675 17.65 29.85 -36.20
N THR A 676 17.31 29.21 -35.08
CA THR A 676 18.23 28.23 -34.43
C THR A 676 17.60 26.89 -34.06
N ILE A 677 16.41 26.55 -34.57
CA ILE A 677 15.73 25.29 -34.23
C ILE A 677 15.53 24.35 -35.45
N PHE A 678 15.90 24.77 -36.67
CA PHE A 678 15.71 23.93 -37.86
C PHE A 678 16.89 23.02 -38.26
N CYS A 679 18.05 23.11 -37.58
CA CYS A 679 19.22 22.28 -37.92
C CYS A 679 19.43 21.02 -37.08
N LEU A 680 18.60 20.72 -36.06
CA LEU A 680 18.78 19.51 -35.24
C LEU A 680 17.94 18.30 -35.67
N CYS A 681 16.96 18.46 -36.56
CA CYS A 681 16.05 17.37 -36.94
C CYS A 681 16.52 16.51 -38.13
N VAL A 682 17.64 16.85 -38.78
CA VAL A 682 18.16 16.10 -39.95
C VAL A 682 19.31 15.14 -39.58
N LEU A 683 19.93 15.29 -38.41
CA LEU A 683 21.06 14.47 -37.97
C LEU A 683 20.69 13.22 -37.14
N LEU A 684 19.43 13.07 -36.74
CA LEU A 684 18.96 11.95 -35.91
C LEU A 684 18.26 10.81 -36.69
N ARG A 685 18.29 10.85 -38.04
CA ARG A 685 17.68 9.81 -38.89
C ARG A 685 18.66 8.77 -39.46
N THR A 686 19.95 8.87 -39.14
CA THR A 686 21.01 8.00 -39.72
C THR A 686 21.71 7.07 -38.71
N LEU A 687 21.13 6.85 -37.53
CA LEU A 687 21.74 5.99 -36.48
C LEU A 687 20.85 4.82 -36.01
N CYS A 688 19.77 4.49 -36.73
CA CYS A 688 18.98 3.28 -36.49
C CYS A 688 18.99 2.36 -37.72
N THR A 689 20.18 1.85 -38.06
CA THR A 689 20.38 0.57 -38.75
C THR A 689 21.83 0.15 -38.54
N THR A 690 22.07 -0.67 -37.53
CA THR A 690 23.13 -1.71 -37.45
C THR A 690 22.81 -2.63 -36.29
#